data_AF-A0A959F523-F1
#
_entry.id   AF-A0A959F523-F1
#
_cell.length_a   1.000
_cell.length_b   1.000
_cell.length_c   1.000
_cell.angle_alpha   90.00
_cell.angle_beta   90.00
_cell.angle_gamma   90.00
#
_symmetry.space_group_name_H-M   'P 1'
#
loop_
_entity.id
_entity.type
_entity.pdbx_description
1 polymer ?
#
loop_
_entity_poly.entity_id
_entity_poly.type
_entity_poly.pdbx_seq_one_letter_code
_entity_poly.pdbx_strand_id
1 'polypeptide(L)'
;MSQNSPEALPFPVIQNFEKFSYILYDRLYANLRLHDIFKGKFTIFINLINRANAADIKNEIVVFAGTEKQRKLLKAENDGLDEIWEKLKLQRDLLIETLVTGFLFSEAKRDDLNLNDFIKIGSVFEYFDIPKADWRRNQHFEHPILDKHFDISTAYFVGIPIYSFSKLQGAASIIFTKADYEGESPEVIARRELLLKTVCRLFMQEYDALVLDWDLETSGGSHFLASRVNLEQLSSKTYYETIDRNPILTVIGCREYYELSKEYLEDRIRENNVIPRLFLEEHRRRAIIAILIDSYAHNISAHSLTVLKWWFLQRGDQFHLKETLKELDQSMPISAWGTSMVDFLMTQFSNMYDRKVLEDGLQMMFARGYNQLKVQQSNTTFPQLPVRDQLFPLAKEMAPLFKFLLEKGAFWSGVTRDQQFGGEITNFFEILWEDFIKNPLYLGTIAYSEKITRLNLHVRIYEANEEAKKDDPHIFRRTYRIKSMDYFGQQVYLDQVLASIDVAARPTDVRALQHEFITKGEYFDLLKEVLEGYEVFFPGGVVGKHSFFTILENEIRNVKHFSSAEHHYMRENGLTLTIAFHPTILHYDLEYPHKAIYKIGVWLNHRTRMDSNEQHLLIKRLHNLRNDIITSKTNRAKLGGNYQDKICAAMLFNNTFISVQKGDDYQNRTPKDPIDRTFRDRLYYPWIKAAMSQGPEKDDPGTEHDFEISMKLVEDEVAQAELARHPKDETAYFKKYFHLWQGAFLLKLDRGGNLEVENVARFRIVQIDENEQLFREIRDKGVIRVLQTPQEDLTKEAAYRLWLQTWFGEKHTFRFIFHKDQENVSYLIYDKKGVRYFPADDYHELDEKTRKKFGKYKKHVIRMAHSENTQSQQAKSTEFVGIRSYGILAKKFFDRLEGLHDFYYARIKSPLLAYELAEAMATRLCIFDKRVVDRVPDKSHRKLLSDLLFCEIYGEKHKKWEKLKRRGLEGYHFIIMHLSFIETLTDKKGQRYGEKNIVRFIEDEIIALREHLGHNFLFIITTGRGRNQWWEQIKQTTYTNFVSFRPVESLIEAVESARMIKDDIELKYNLVKVLLGS
;
A
#
# COMPACT_ATOMS: atom_id res chain seq x y z
N MET A 1 -4.75 -15.99 57.16
CA MET A 1 -3.59 -15.88 56.26
C MET A 1 -4.12 -15.67 54.84
N SER A 2 -3.58 -14.63 54.20
CA SER A 2 -3.96 -13.90 52.98
C SER A 2 -4.81 -14.58 51.89
N GLN A 3 -5.96 -13.98 51.60
CA GLN A 3 -6.53 -13.94 50.24
C GLN A 3 -5.79 -12.85 49.46
N ASN A 4 -5.12 -13.23 48.37
CA ASN A 4 -4.59 -12.31 47.38
C ASN A 4 -5.75 -11.80 46.52
N SER A 5 -6.36 -10.69 46.91
CA SER A 5 -6.95 -9.76 45.95
C SER A 5 -5.81 -9.14 45.13
N PRO A 6 -5.96 -8.94 43.81
CA PRO A 6 -5.02 -8.13 43.07
C PRO A 6 -5.19 -6.69 43.57
N GLU A 7 -4.27 -6.22 44.41
CA GLU A 7 -4.15 -4.82 44.81
C GLU A 7 -3.97 -3.98 43.54
N ALA A 8 -5.06 -3.43 43.02
CA ALA A 8 -5.04 -2.42 41.98
C ALA A 8 -4.25 -1.21 42.54
N LEU A 9 -3.09 -0.91 41.96
CA LEU A 9 -2.35 0.30 42.30
C LEU A 9 -3.28 1.51 42.17
N PRO A 10 -3.45 2.34 43.22
CA PRO A 10 -4.31 3.50 43.16
C PRO A 10 -3.57 4.63 42.42
N PHE A 11 -4.04 4.97 41.21
CA PHE A 11 -3.55 6.05 40.32
C PHE A 11 -2.19 5.82 39.60
N PRO A 12 -1.98 6.39 38.37
CA PRO A 12 -0.78 6.18 37.55
C PRO A 12 0.51 6.77 38.09
N VAL A 13 1.63 6.21 37.61
CA VAL A 13 2.93 6.88 37.56
C VAL A 13 2.91 7.92 36.43
N ILE A 14 3.32 9.15 36.74
CA ILE A 14 3.44 10.27 35.79
C ILE A 14 4.93 10.41 35.42
N GLN A 15 5.29 10.06 34.18
CA GLN A 15 6.66 10.30 33.70
C GLN A 15 6.93 11.79 33.60
N ASN A 16 8.14 12.22 33.98
CA ASN A 16 8.50 13.64 34.04
C ASN A 16 7.53 14.46 34.92
N PHE A 17 7.24 13.94 36.12
CA PHE A 17 6.34 14.56 37.09
C PHE A 17 6.67 16.03 37.42
N GLU A 18 7.95 16.39 37.34
CA GLU A 18 8.39 17.78 37.50
C GLU A 18 7.74 18.71 36.46
N LYS A 19 7.80 18.34 35.18
CA LYS A 19 7.15 19.09 34.09
C LYS A 19 5.63 19.10 34.22
N PHE A 20 5.02 17.98 34.66
CA PHE A 20 3.59 17.92 34.97
C PHE A 20 3.22 18.95 36.04
N SER A 21 3.99 18.98 37.13
CA SER A 21 3.76 19.90 38.25
C SER A 21 3.93 21.37 37.85
N TYR A 22 4.89 21.67 36.97
CA TYR A 22 5.13 22.99 36.42
C TYR A 22 3.90 23.50 35.64
N ILE A 23 3.36 22.65 34.76
CA ILE A 23 2.21 23.00 33.92
C ILE A 23 0.94 23.12 34.75
N LEU A 24 0.72 22.21 35.70
CA LEU A 24 -0.42 22.30 36.61
C LEU A 24 -0.40 23.63 37.37
N TYR A 25 0.75 24.01 37.95
CA TYR A 25 0.89 25.28 38.66
C TYR A 25 0.48 26.47 37.79
N ASP A 26 0.97 26.51 36.54
CA ASP A 26 0.67 27.56 35.58
C ASP A 26 -0.84 27.68 35.32
N ARG A 27 -1.51 26.53 35.11
CA ARG A 27 -2.96 26.45 34.89
C ARG A 27 -3.75 26.93 36.10
N LEU A 28 -3.41 26.46 37.30
CA LEU A 28 -4.11 26.85 38.53
C LEU A 28 -3.94 28.35 38.80
N TYR A 29 -2.72 28.89 38.65
CA TYR A 29 -2.45 30.31 38.81
C TYR A 29 -3.21 31.16 37.79
N ALA A 30 -3.19 30.77 36.51
CA ALA A 30 -3.91 31.47 35.46
C ALA A 30 -5.42 31.51 35.71
N ASN A 31 -6.03 30.38 36.12
CA ASN A 31 -7.45 30.32 36.43
C ASN A 31 -7.84 31.23 37.60
N LEU A 32 -7.05 31.23 38.69
CA LEU A 32 -7.31 32.15 39.81
C LEU A 32 -7.22 33.62 39.40
N ARG A 33 -6.30 33.96 38.49
CA ARG A 33 -6.12 35.33 38.00
C ARG A 33 -7.22 35.76 37.02
N LEU A 34 -7.60 34.89 36.07
CA LEU A 34 -8.57 35.21 35.01
C LEU A 34 -10.02 35.27 35.51
N HIS A 35 -10.33 34.52 36.57
CA HIS A 35 -11.65 34.58 37.22
C HIS A 35 -11.74 35.69 38.29
N ASP A 36 -10.75 36.58 38.37
CA ASP A 36 -10.66 37.67 39.35
C ASP A 36 -10.94 37.21 40.79
N ILE A 37 -10.52 35.99 41.13
CA ILE A 37 -10.74 35.38 42.46
C ILE A 37 -10.02 36.22 43.52
N PHE A 38 -8.82 36.70 43.19
CA PHE A 38 -8.02 37.60 44.01
C PHE A 38 -7.64 38.83 43.19
N LYS A 39 -8.02 40.03 43.68
CA LYS A 39 -7.72 41.33 43.06
C LYS A 39 -6.28 41.73 43.38
N GLY A 40 -5.78 41.40 44.57
CA GLY A 40 -4.43 41.67 45.05
C GLY A 40 -3.36 40.70 44.55
N LYS A 41 -2.16 40.79 45.14
CA LYS A 41 -1.05 39.86 44.88
C LYS A 41 -1.36 38.52 45.58
N PHE A 42 -1.17 37.41 44.88
CA PHE A 42 -1.29 36.07 45.45
C PHE A 42 -0.22 35.12 44.92
N THR A 43 0.01 34.02 45.65
CA THR A 43 0.83 32.88 45.23
C THR A 43 0.20 31.57 45.72
N ILE A 44 0.62 30.45 45.16
CA ILE A 44 0.12 29.12 45.53
C ILE A 44 1.31 28.27 45.97
N PHE A 45 1.20 27.57 47.10
CA PHE A 45 2.07 26.44 47.42
C PHE A 45 1.29 25.16 47.17
N ILE A 46 1.70 24.38 46.17
CA ILE A 46 1.03 23.13 45.81
C ILE A 46 1.82 21.97 46.38
N ASN A 47 1.15 21.12 47.13
CA ASN A 47 1.70 19.86 47.63
C ASN A 47 0.95 18.71 46.96
N LEU A 48 1.65 17.87 46.21
CA LEU A 48 1.07 16.73 45.51
C LEU A 48 1.73 15.43 45.95
N ILE A 49 0.96 14.35 45.93
CA ILE A 49 1.50 13.00 45.96
C ILE A 49 2.49 12.87 44.79
N ASN A 50 3.72 12.50 45.08
CA ASN A 50 4.78 12.32 44.11
C ASN A 50 4.49 11.09 43.25
N ARG A 51 4.12 11.35 41.99
CA ARG A 51 3.73 10.33 41.03
C ARG A 51 4.90 9.86 40.17
N ALA A 52 6.14 10.21 40.50
CA ALA A 52 7.31 9.87 39.67
C ALA A 52 7.62 8.36 39.61
N ASN A 53 7.24 7.58 40.64
CA ASN A 53 7.41 6.12 40.66
C ASN A 53 6.39 5.44 41.59
N ALA A 54 6.23 4.13 41.45
CA ALA A 54 5.21 3.36 42.17
C ALA A 54 5.47 3.27 43.70
N ALA A 55 6.73 3.33 44.14
CA ALA A 55 7.07 3.29 45.56
C ALA A 55 6.62 4.57 46.28
N ASP A 56 6.88 5.73 45.67
CA ASP A 56 6.43 7.02 46.18
C ASP A 56 4.89 7.11 46.25
N ILE A 57 4.19 6.52 45.28
CA ILE A 57 2.72 6.44 45.27
C ILE A 57 2.20 5.55 46.42
N LYS A 58 2.78 4.35 46.59
CA LYS A 58 2.35 3.40 47.63
C LYS A 58 2.57 3.96 49.03
N ASN A 59 3.65 4.71 49.21
CA ASN A 59 4.00 5.36 50.46
C ASN A 59 3.38 6.77 50.60
N GLU A 60 2.60 7.21 49.61
CA GLU A 60 1.95 8.52 49.55
C GLU A 60 2.91 9.69 49.85
N ILE A 61 4.15 9.61 49.35
CA ILE A 61 5.15 10.66 49.57
C ILE A 61 4.67 11.95 48.89
N VAL A 62 4.61 13.05 49.62
CA VAL A 62 4.17 14.36 49.10
C VAL A 62 5.40 15.23 48.81
N VAL A 63 5.30 16.06 47.77
CA VAL A 63 6.35 17.01 47.35
C VAL A 63 5.77 18.38 47.00
N PHE A 64 6.59 19.43 47.11
CA PHE A 64 6.25 20.75 46.58
C PHE A 64 6.26 20.73 45.05
N ALA A 65 5.09 20.93 44.46
CA ALA A 65 4.82 20.87 43.03
C ALA A 65 4.89 22.26 42.37
N GLY A 66 5.58 22.35 41.23
CA GLY A 66 5.62 23.58 40.42
C GLY A 66 6.44 24.75 40.99
N THR A 67 7.38 24.48 41.90
CA THR A 67 8.22 25.51 42.58
C THR A 67 8.98 26.40 41.60
N GLU A 68 9.48 25.85 40.48
CA GLU A 68 10.16 26.63 39.44
C GLU A 68 9.21 27.64 38.77
N LYS A 69 7.97 27.22 38.48
CA LYS A 69 6.96 28.12 37.90
C LYS A 69 6.55 29.20 38.90
N GLN A 70 6.34 28.82 40.16
CA GLN A 70 6.04 29.74 41.26
C GLN A 70 7.12 30.83 41.36
N ARG A 71 8.39 30.43 41.39
CA ARG A 71 9.55 31.34 41.45
C ARG A 71 9.54 32.34 40.31
N LYS A 72 9.29 31.86 39.08
CA LYS A 72 9.19 32.70 37.89
C LYS A 72 8.04 33.72 37.97
N LEU A 73 6.86 33.30 38.43
CA LEU A 73 5.68 34.17 38.57
C LEU A 73 5.84 35.22 39.67
N LEU A 74 6.59 34.90 40.73
CA LEU A 74 6.99 35.85 41.76
C LEU A 74 8.11 36.82 41.30
N LYS A 75 8.64 36.65 40.07
CA LYS A 75 9.80 37.40 39.54
C LYS A 75 11.03 37.27 40.44
N ALA A 76 11.25 36.07 40.98
CA ALA A 76 12.17 35.78 42.06
C ALA A 76 13.51 35.15 41.61
N GLU A 77 13.91 35.35 40.34
CA GLU A 77 15.14 34.76 39.78
C GLU A 77 16.43 35.32 40.41
N ASN A 78 16.37 36.48 41.08
CA ASN A 78 17.49 37.14 41.77
C ASN A 78 17.14 37.57 43.20
N ASP A 79 16.25 36.84 43.88
CA ASP A 79 15.78 37.18 45.23
C ASP A 79 16.78 36.87 46.36
N GLY A 80 17.89 36.18 46.04
CA GLY A 80 18.90 35.72 46.99
C GLY A 80 18.50 34.44 47.74
N LEU A 81 17.43 33.75 47.30
CA LEU A 81 16.88 32.56 47.96
C LEU A 81 17.14 31.26 47.19
N ASP A 82 18.14 31.21 46.30
CA ASP A 82 18.43 30.05 45.44
C ASP A 82 18.52 28.73 46.21
N GLU A 83 19.29 28.73 47.31
CA GLU A 83 19.48 27.54 48.14
C GLU A 83 18.16 27.08 48.79
N ILE A 84 17.27 28.03 49.09
CA ILE A 84 15.97 27.75 49.72
C ILE A 84 15.01 27.16 48.68
N TRP A 85 14.99 27.69 47.46
CA TRP A 85 14.19 27.15 46.36
C TRP A 85 14.61 25.72 45.98
N GLU A 86 15.91 25.43 45.93
CA GLU A 86 16.42 24.08 45.68
C GLU A 86 16.09 23.10 46.82
N LYS A 87 16.25 23.55 48.08
CA LYS A 87 15.89 22.73 49.25
C LYS A 87 14.38 22.43 49.30
N LEU A 88 13.54 23.40 48.96
CA LEU A 88 12.09 23.24 48.88
C LEU A 88 11.70 22.22 47.80
N LYS A 89 12.35 22.28 46.63
CA LYS A 89 12.14 21.35 45.51
C LYS A 89 12.53 19.90 45.85
N LEU A 90 13.59 19.71 46.63
CA LEU A 90 14.10 18.39 47.00
C LEU A 90 13.37 17.74 48.20
N GLN A 91 12.44 18.45 48.84
CA GLN A 91 11.73 17.94 49.99
C GLN A 91 10.75 16.81 49.62
N ARG A 92 10.87 15.67 50.32
CA ARG A 92 10.07 14.46 50.14
C ARG A 92 9.73 13.88 51.51
N ASP A 93 8.52 14.10 52.00
CA ASP A 93 8.09 13.64 53.33
C ASP A 93 6.70 12.95 53.25
N LEU A 94 6.40 12.05 54.20
CA LEU A 94 5.09 11.36 54.30
C LEU A 94 3.93 12.33 54.59
N LEU A 95 4.22 13.46 55.24
CA LEU A 95 3.27 14.52 55.51
C LEU A 95 4.03 15.85 55.50
N ILE A 96 3.77 16.70 54.50
CA ILE A 96 4.33 18.07 54.51
C ILE A 96 3.37 18.96 55.31
N GLU A 97 3.80 19.36 56.50
CA GLU A 97 3.03 20.21 57.41
C GLU A 97 3.12 21.72 57.09
N THR A 98 2.65 22.13 55.90
CA THR A 98 2.57 23.56 55.51
C THR A 98 1.46 24.33 56.23
N LEU A 99 1.39 25.65 55.97
CA LEU A 99 0.33 26.58 56.39
C LEU A 99 -1.07 25.95 56.51
N VAL A 100 -1.42 25.02 55.60
CA VAL A 100 -2.71 24.31 55.64
C VAL A 100 -2.62 22.82 55.31
N THR A 101 -1.57 22.37 54.62
CA THR A 101 -1.64 21.10 53.86
C THR A 101 -1.52 19.85 54.73
N GLY A 102 -0.68 19.84 55.78
CA GLY A 102 -0.45 18.62 56.57
C GLY A 102 -1.69 18.17 57.35
N PHE A 103 -2.32 19.11 58.07
CA PHE A 103 -3.54 18.86 58.82
C PHE A 103 -4.72 18.50 57.91
N LEU A 104 -4.93 19.25 56.83
CA LEU A 104 -6.02 18.98 55.89
C LEU A 104 -5.84 17.65 55.15
N PHE A 105 -4.62 17.29 54.76
CA PHE A 105 -4.37 16.04 54.05
C PHE A 105 -4.60 14.81 54.94
N SER A 106 -4.18 14.85 56.21
CA SER A 106 -4.41 13.74 57.16
C SER A 106 -5.87 13.55 57.56
N GLU A 107 -6.61 14.65 57.72
CA GLU A 107 -8.01 14.63 58.16
C GLU A 107 -8.99 14.40 57.00
N ALA A 108 -8.71 14.94 55.80
CA ALA A 108 -9.48 14.65 54.59
C ALA A 108 -9.41 13.16 54.19
N LYS A 109 -8.33 12.47 54.57
CA LYS A 109 -8.16 11.03 54.35
C LYS A 109 -9.05 10.17 55.26
N ARG A 110 -9.51 10.70 56.39
CA ARG A 110 -10.38 10.00 57.35
C ARG A 110 -11.88 10.17 57.05
N ASP A 111 -12.24 10.92 56.01
CA ASP A 111 -13.62 11.31 55.66
C ASP A 111 -14.35 12.11 56.77
N ASP A 112 -13.62 12.65 57.75
CA ASP A 112 -14.18 13.31 58.94
C ASP A 112 -14.42 14.83 58.77
N LEU A 113 -14.06 15.42 57.62
CA LEU A 113 -14.12 16.87 57.38
C LEU A 113 -15.27 17.31 56.46
N ASN A 114 -15.83 18.48 56.76
CA ASN A 114 -16.74 19.21 55.88
C ASN A 114 -15.99 20.32 55.12
N LEU A 115 -16.52 20.78 53.97
CA LEU A 115 -15.88 21.89 53.23
C LEU A 115 -15.70 23.16 54.09
N ASN A 116 -16.59 23.40 55.06
CA ASN A 116 -16.50 24.53 55.99
C ASN A 116 -15.24 24.49 56.88
N ASP A 117 -14.62 23.32 57.03
CA ASP A 117 -13.35 23.17 57.73
C ASP A 117 -12.15 23.63 56.86
N PHE A 118 -12.32 23.64 55.52
CA PHE A 118 -11.32 24.13 54.55
C PHE A 118 -11.43 25.64 54.29
N ILE A 119 -12.61 26.23 54.50
CA ILE A 119 -12.92 27.64 54.20
C ILE A 119 -12.34 28.60 55.27
N LYS A 120 -11.69 28.07 56.33
CA LYS A 120 -11.05 28.88 57.35
C LYS A 120 -9.84 29.62 56.78
N ILE A 121 -9.97 30.93 56.66
CA ILE A 121 -8.88 31.82 56.27
C ILE A 121 -7.98 32.01 57.49
N GLY A 122 -6.74 31.53 57.40
CA GLY A 122 -5.74 31.69 58.44
C GLY A 122 -4.88 32.93 58.22
N SER A 123 -4.33 33.47 59.32
CA SER A 123 -3.32 34.52 59.28
C SER A 123 -1.94 33.93 59.04
N VAL A 124 -1.20 34.43 58.05
CA VAL A 124 0.19 33.99 57.81
C VAL A 124 1.09 34.37 58.99
N PHE A 125 0.79 35.49 59.67
CA PHE A 125 1.49 35.90 60.89
C PHE A 125 1.37 34.86 62.01
N GLU A 126 0.15 34.43 62.32
CA GLU A 126 -0.12 33.46 63.39
C GLU A 126 0.57 32.12 63.14
N TYR A 127 0.68 31.71 61.88
CA TYR A 127 1.40 30.48 61.52
C TYR A 127 2.90 30.52 61.87
N PHE A 128 3.50 31.71 61.84
CA PHE A 128 4.91 31.91 62.19
C PHE A 128 5.09 32.51 63.60
N ASP A 129 4.01 32.73 64.36
CA ASP A 129 4.00 33.29 65.73
C ASP A 129 4.37 32.24 66.80
N ILE A 130 5.44 31.51 66.51
CA ILE A 130 6.11 30.56 67.41
C ILE A 130 7.62 30.77 67.31
N PRO A 131 8.40 30.46 68.37
CA PRO A 131 9.85 30.64 68.35
C PRO A 131 10.49 29.93 67.15
N LYS A 132 11.44 30.59 66.47
CA LYS A 132 12.14 30.03 65.29
C LYS A 132 12.79 28.66 65.52
N ALA A 133 13.15 28.35 66.77
CA ALA A 133 13.73 27.05 67.14
C ALA A 133 12.70 25.91 67.09
N ASP A 134 11.41 26.24 67.19
CA ASP A 134 10.28 25.32 67.19
C ASP A 134 9.59 25.26 65.81
N TRP A 135 10.15 25.94 64.82
CA TRP A 135 9.64 25.90 63.46
C TRP A 135 9.74 24.49 62.87
N ARG A 136 8.69 24.09 62.18
CA ARG A 136 8.67 22.88 61.37
C ARG A 136 9.62 23.03 60.19
N ARG A 137 10.11 21.90 59.67
CA ARG A 137 11.10 21.86 58.59
C ARG A 137 10.72 22.70 57.37
N ASN A 138 9.46 22.66 56.97
CA ASN A 138 8.92 23.41 55.84
C ASN A 138 8.72 24.91 56.15
N GLN A 139 8.47 25.30 57.41
CA GLN A 139 8.38 26.71 57.81
C GLN A 139 9.69 27.45 57.58
N HIS A 140 10.83 26.75 57.77
CA HIS A 140 12.15 27.28 57.44
C HIS A 140 12.36 27.55 55.94
N PHE A 141 11.57 26.93 55.06
CA PHE A 141 11.63 27.15 53.61
C PHE A 141 10.54 28.12 53.12
N GLU A 142 9.33 28.04 53.67
CA GLU A 142 8.19 28.89 53.33
C GLU A 142 8.38 30.34 53.80
N HIS A 143 8.85 30.56 55.04
CA HIS A 143 8.97 31.90 55.61
C HIS A 143 9.88 32.82 54.78
N PRO A 144 11.12 32.44 54.39
CA PRO A 144 11.98 33.34 53.63
C PRO A 144 11.38 33.76 52.29
N ILE A 145 10.65 32.85 51.63
CA ILE A 145 9.94 33.13 50.38
C ILE A 145 8.79 34.10 50.63
N LEU A 146 7.98 33.85 51.67
CA LEU A 146 6.84 34.69 52.00
C LEU A 146 7.24 36.08 52.50
N ASP A 147 8.18 36.18 53.42
CA ASP A 147 8.70 37.44 53.98
C ASP A 147 9.28 38.36 52.89
N LYS A 148 9.90 37.76 51.86
CA LYS A 148 10.45 38.51 50.72
C LYS A 148 9.38 39.07 49.80
N HIS A 149 8.28 38.31 49.59
CA HIS A 149 7.32 38.58 48.53
C HIS A 149 5.97 39.10 49.03
N PHE A 150 5.67 38.96 50.32
CA PHE A 150 4.41 39.33 50.97
C PHE A 150 4.69 39.99 52.32
N ASP A 151 3.81 40.88 52.75
CA ASP A 151 3.83 41.39 54.13
C ASP A 151 3.14 40.36 55.04
N ILE A 152 3.94 39.61 55.79
CA ILE A 152 3.47 38.53 56.67
C ILE A 152 2.41 39.04 57.67
N SER A 153 2.51 40.29 58.13
CA SER A 153 1.59 40.86 59.12
C SER A 153 0.17 41.09 58.58
N THR A 154 0.02 41.15 57.25
CA THR A 154 -1.26 41.43 56.58
C THR A 154 -1.64 40.38 55.53
N ALA A 155 -0.87 39.30 55.40
CA ALA A 155 -1.13 38.20 54.49
C ALA A 155 -2.02 37.13 55.13
N TYR A 156 -2.88 36.56 54.31
CA TYR A 156 -3.81 35.50 54.68
C TYR A 156 -3.59 34.29 53.78
N PHE A 157 -4.04 33.13 54.24
CA PHE A 157 -4.01 31.91 53.46
C PHE A 157 -5.34 31.15 53.50
N VAL A 158 -5.60 30.37 52.46
CA VAL A 158 -6.69 29.39 52.41
C VAL A 158 -6.20 28.09 51.80
N GLY A 159 -6.63 26.96 52.37
CA GLY A 159 -6.29 25.62 51.87
C GLY A 159 -7.38 25.08 50.95
N ILE A 160 -6.98 24.61 49.78
CA ILE A 160 -7.85 23.98 48.79
C ILE A 160 -7.41 22.54 48.57
N PRO A 161 -8.28 21.53 48.77
CA PRO A 161 -7.94 20.17 48.42
C PRO A 161 -7.93 20.00 46.89
N ILE A 162 -6.96 19.23 46.38
CA ILE A 162 -6.90 18.87 44.96
C ILE A 162 -7.39 17.43 44.84
N TYR A 163 -8.56 17.26 44.26
CA TYR A 163 -9.13 15.97 43.94
C TYR A 163 -8.93 15.64 42.46
N SER A 164 -8.87 14.35 42.16
CA SER A 164 -8.96 13.81 40.81
C SER A 164 -9.57 12.43 40.87
N PHE A 165 -10.57 12.17 40.03
CA PHE A 165 -11.39 10.96 40.04
C PHE A 165 -11.82 10.56 41.47
N SER A 166 -12.31 11.52 42.25
CA SER A 166 -12.79 11.33 43.64
C SER A 166 -11.74 10.88 44.65
N LYS A 167 -10.44 10.93 44.29
CA LYS A 167 -9.32 10.65 45.18
C LYS A 167 -8.53 11.92 45.45
N LEU A 168 -8.14 12.12 46.70
CA LEU A 168 -7.29 13.22 47.11
C LEU A 168 -5.90 13.03 46.48
N GLN A 169 -5.44 14.03 45.74
CA GLN A 169 -4.12 14.04 45.08
C GLN A 169 -3.11 14.93 45.80
N GLY A 170 -3.60 15.81 46.67
CA GLY A 170 -2.79 16.81 47.33
C GLY A 170 -3.63 17.98 47.82
N ALA A 171 -2.96 19.07 48.17
CA ALA A 171 -3.62 20.32 48.53
C ALA A 171 -2.81 21.53 48.06
N ALA A 172 -3.50 22.64 47.82
CA ALA A 172 -2.93 23.92 47.48
C ALA A 172 -3.19 24.92 48.60
N SER A 173 -2.13 25.53 49.11
CA SER A 173 -2.22 26.68 50.01
C SER A 173 -2.14 27.96 49.18
N ILE A 174 -3.24 28.71 49.08
CA ILE A 174 -3.28 29.98 48.35
C ILE A 174 -3.03 31.11 49.33
N ILE A 175 -1.99 31.90 49.09
CA ILE A 175 -1.56 33.03 49.92
C ILE A 175 -1.96 34.33 49.22
N PHE A 176 -2.65 35.22 49.91
CA PHE A 176 -3.19 36.46 49.36
C PHE A 176 -3.17 37.61 50.37
N THR A 177 -3.34 38.84 49.89
CA THR A 177 -3.25 40.05 50.72
C THR A 177 -4.59 40.47 51.33
N LYS A 178 -4.56 41.24 52.43
CA LYS A 178 -5.74 41.84 53.08
C LYS A 178 -6.71 42.58 52.15
N ALA A 179 -6.24 43.11 51.02
CA ALA A 179 -7.08 43.77 50.01
C ALA A 179 -8.21 42.86 49.47
N ASP A 180 -8.05 41.54 49.58
CA ASP A 180 -9.01 40.53 49.15
C ASP A 180 -9.85 39.94 50.31
N TYR A 181 -9.65 40.42 51.55
CA TYR A 181 -10.35 39.96 52.75
C TYR A 181 -11.47 40.93 53.18
N GLU A 182 -12.68 40.73 52.67
CA GLU A 182 -13.91 41.53 52.93
C GLU A 182 -14.59 41.35 54.33
N GLY A 183 -13.92 40.87 55.40
CA GLY A 183 -14.52 40.70 56.75
C GLY A 183 -15.43 39.46 56.95
N GLU A 184 -16.24 39.40 58.00
CA GLU A 184 -17.03 38.22 58.44
C GLU A 184 -18.57 38.41 58.41
N SER A 185 -19.11 39.23 57.50
CA SER A 185 -20.58 39.34 57.38
C SER A 185 -21.18 38.05 56.79
N PRO A 186 -22.42 37.65 57.16
CA PRO A 186 -23.05 36.45 56.63
C PRO A 186 -23.14 36.39 55.10
N GLU A 187 -23.38 37.53 54.44
CA GLU A 187 -23.42 37.63 52.97
C GLU A 187 -22.03 37.44 52.34
N VAL A 188 -20.98 37.97 52.97
CA VAL A 188 -19.59 37.81 52.53
C VAL A 188 -19.12 36.36 52.72
N ILE A 189 -19.50 35.72 53.82
CA ILE A 189 -19.20 34.31 54.09
C ILE A 189 -19.85 33.41 53.02
N ALA A 190 -21.14 33.60 52.73
CA ALA A 190 -21.85 32.83 51.72
C ALA A 190 -21.25 33.01 50.31
N ARG A 191 -20.88 34.25 49.94
CA ARG A 191 -20.22 34.55 48.66
C ARG A 191 -18.84 33.89 48.55
N ARG A 192 -18.06 33.88 49.63
CA ARG A 192 -16.75 33.22 49.69
C ARG A 192 -16.86 31.71 49.62
N GLU A 193 -17.83 31.13 50.32
CA GLU A 193 -18.10 29.69 50.27
C GLU A 193 -18.40 29.26 48.82
N LEU A 194 -19.22 30.02 48.09
CA LEU A 194 -19.51 29.76 46.67
C LEU A 194 -18.26 29.90 45.79
N LEU A 195 -17.41 30.90 46.06
CA LEU A 195 -16.16 31.13 45.34
C LEU A 195 -15.19 29.96 45.53
N LEU A 196 -15.00 29.50 46.77
CA LEU A 196 -14.08 28.42 47.11
C LEU A 196 -14.57 27.07 46.60
N LYS A 197 -15.89 26.79 46.61
CA LYS A 197 -16.48 25.64 45.89
C LYS A 197 -16.13 25.66 44.41
N THR A 198 -16.13 26.85 43.81
CA THR A 198 -15.80 27.02 42.38
C THR A 198 -14.31 26.78 42.14
N VAL A 199 -13.43 27.28 43.01
CA VAL A 199 -11.99 27.02 42.94
C VAL A 199 -11.67 25.53 43.09
N CYS A 200 -12.28 24.82 44.04
CA CYS A 200 -12.10 23.36 44.20
C CYS A 200 -12.49 22.60 42.91
N ARG A 201 -13.63 22.95 42.29
CA ARG A 201 -14.06 22.35 41.03
C ARG A 201 -13.09 22.64 39.90
N LEU A 202 -12.63 23.88 39.76
CA LEU A 202 -11.65 24.28 38.73
C LEU A 202 -10.33 23.50 38.90
N PHE A 203 -9.84 23.37 40.12
CA PHE A 203 -8.59 22.65 40.38
C PHE A 203 -8.72 21.16 40.06
N MET A 204 -9.85 20.55 40.39
CA MET A 204 -10.17 19.17 40.02
C MET A 204 -10.24 19.00 38.49
N GLN A 205 -10.93 19.90 37.79
CA GLN A 205 -11.06 19.88 36.34
C GLN A 205 -9.70 20.01 35.63
N GLU A 206 -8.86 20.95 36.04
CA GLU A 206 -7.52 21.13 35.46
C GLU A 206 -6.60 19.95 35.73
N TYR A 207 -6.68 19.35 36.92
CA TYR A 207 -5.92 18.15 37.24
C TYR A 207 -6.37 16.97 36.38
N ASP A 208 -7.69 16.72 36.30
CA ASP A 208 -8.25 15.64 35.47
C ASP A 208 -7.88 15.82 34.00
N ALA A 209 -8.02 17.05 33.46
CA ALA A 209 -7.67 17.37 32.09
C ALA A 209 -6.17 17.15 31.81
N LEU A 210 -5.29 17.62 32.70
CA LEU A 210 -3.86 17.47 32.53
C LEU A 210 -3.40 16.01 32.63
N VAL A 211 -4.00 15.21 33.52
CA VAL A 211 -3.75 13.77 33.61
C VAL A 211 -4.13 13.07 32.31
N LEU A 212 -5.29 13.40 31.74
CA LEU A 212 -5.73 12.85 30.45
C LEU A 212 -4.78 13.25 29.31
N ASP A 213 -4.28 14.48 29.29
CA ASP A 213 -3.31 14.92 28.27
C ASP A 213 -1.93 14.26 28.45
N TRP A 214 -1.53 13.98 29.69
CA TRP A 214 -0.22 13.40 30.00
C TRP A 214 -0.05 11.95 29.54
N ASP A 215 -1.16 11.22 29.35
CA ASP A 215 -1.15 9.88 28.76
C ASP A 215 -0.46 9.86 27.37
N LEU A 216 -0.46 10.99 26.63
CA LEU A 216 0.20 11.13 25.33
C LEU A 216 1.74 11.31 25.42
N GLU A 217 2.28 11.82 26.54
CA GLU A 217 3.73 12.06 26.68
C GLU A 217 4.52 10.80 27.04
N THR A 218 3.85 9.73 27.52
CA THR A 218 4.53 8.51 27.97
C THR A 218 4.96 7.63 26.78
N SER A 219 6.26 7.64 26.48
CA SER A 219 6.86 6.80 25.44
C SER A 219 7.02 5.36 25.94
N GLY A 220 5.93 4.61 26.01
CA GLY A 220 5.94 3.19 26.38
C GLY A 220 4.52 2.70 26.62
N GLY A 221 4.05 1.77 25.80
CA GLY A 221 2.66 1.29 25.79
C GLY A 221 2.11 0.86 27.16
N SER A 222 2.92 0.57 28.16
CA SER A 222 2.49 0.07 29.47
C SER A 222 1.63 1.03 30.33
N HIS A 223 1.41 2.30 29.94
CA HIS A 223 0.77 3.29 30.82
C HIS A 223 -0.61 3.83 30.37
N PHE A 224 -1.10 3.50 29.17
CA PHE A 224 -2.46 3.83 28.67
C PHE A 224 -3.62 3.21 29.48
N LEU A 225 -3.33 2.51 30.57
CA LEU A 225 -4.32 1.82 31.41
C LEU A 225 -4.93 2.74 32.47
N ALA A 226 -4.27 3.80 32.90
CA ALA A 226 -4.60 4.41 34.18
C ALA A 226 -5.81 5.35 34.17
N SER A 227 -5.90 6.26 33.19
CA SER A 227 -7.11 7.08 33.00
C SER A 227 -8.32 6.20 32.66
N ARG A 228 -8.11 5.10 31.92
CA ARG A 228 -9.17 4.12 31.61
C ARG A 228 -9.67 3.38 32.85
N VAL A 229 -8.78 2.93 33.73
CA VAL A 229 -9.15 2.29 35.01
C VAL A 229 -9.95 3.25 35.89
N ASN A 230 -9.60 4.54 35.90
CA ASN A 230 -10.37 5.55 36.62
C ASN A 230 -11.75 5.82 35.98
N LEU A 231 -11.90 5.78 34.64
CA LEU A 231 -13.21 5.89 33.98
C LEU A 231 -14.09 4.64 34.14
N GLU A 232 -13.52 3.44 34.16
CA GLU A 232 -14.28 2.21 34.44
C GLU A 232 -14.97 2.31 35.82
N GLN A 233 -14.34 2.99 36.78
CA GLN A 233 -14.94 3.27 38.10
C GLN A 233 -16.13 4.24 38.00
N LEU A 234 -16.17 5.18 37.06
CA LEU A 234 -17.32 6.07 36.83
C LEU A 234 -18.58 5.34 36.34
N SER A 235 -18.48 4.05 36.04
CA SER A 235 -19.64 3.19 35.75
C SER A 235 -20.04 2.32 36.95
N SER A 236 -19.26 2.35 38.03
CA SER A 236 -19.54 1.57 39.24
C SER A 236 -20.49 2.30 40.17
N LYS A 237 -21.53 1.60 40.62
CA LYS A 237 -22.45 2.12 41.65
C LYS A 237 -21.72 2.40 42.97
N THR A 238 -20.78 1.53 43.35
CA THR A 238 -20.00 1.68 44.59
C THR A 238 -19.10 2.92 44.58
N TYR A 239 -18.71 3.39 43.40
CA TYR A 239 -17.90 4.59 43.24
C TYR A 239 -18.70 5.86 43.59
N TYR A 240 -19.92 6.00 43.06
CA TYR A 240 -20.78 7.14 43.42
C TYR A 240 -21.28 7.06 44.87
N GLU A 241 -21.49 5.86 45.41
CA GLU A 241 -21.76 5.69 46.84
C GLU A 241 -20.61 6.19 47.72
N THR A 242 -19.37 6.17 47.23
CA THR A 242 -18.20 6.74 47.93
C THR A 242 -18.18 8.27 47.83
N ILE A 243 -18.52 8.83 46.65
CA ILE A 243 -18.68 10.28 46.45
C ILE A 243 -19.75 10.84 47.38
N ASP A 244 -20.90 10.18 47.45
CA ASP A 244 -22.05 10.65 48.23
C ASP A 244 -21.80 10.57 49.76
N ARG A 245 -20.81 9.78 50.20
CA ARG A 245 -20.39 9.68 51.61
C ARG A 245 -19.41 10.78 52.00
N ASN A 246 -18.60 11.26 51.06
CA ASN A 246 -17.61 12.29 51.35
C ASN A 246 -18.28 13.68 51.30
N PRO A 247 -18.32 14.43 52.42
CA PRO A 247 -19.03 15.71 52.48
C PRO A 247 -18.45 16.76 51.53
N ILE A 248 -17.14 16.75 51.31
CA ILE A 248 -16.45 17.70 50.42
C ILE A 248 -16.85 17.43 48.97
N LEU A 249 -16.75 16.18 48.52
CA LEU A 249 -17.09 15.77 47.16
C LEU A 249 -18.57 16.05 46.83
N THR A 250 -19.45 15.87 47.80
CA THR A 250 -20.87 16.19 47.69
C THR A 250 -21.08 17.69 47.52
N VAL A 251 -20.45 18.51 48.36
CA VAL A 251 -20.61 19.97 48.35
C VAL A 251 -20.04 20.64 47.09
N ILE A 252 -18.97 20.09 46.51
CA ILE A 252 -18.41 20.59 45.24
C ILE A 252 -19.14 20.05 44.01
N GLY A 253 -20.17 19.22 44.15
CA GLY A 253 -20.93 18.68 43.02
C GLY A 253 -20.14 17.69 42.17
N CYS A 254 -19.27 16.87 42.79
CA CYS A 254 -18.38 15.94 42.09
C CYS A 254 -19.14 14.90 41.25
N ARG A 255 -20.24 14.34 41.79
CA ARG A 255 -21.13 13.41 41.07
C ARG A 255 -21.69 14.07 39.81
N GLU A 256 -22.30 15.25 39.94
CA GLU A 256 -22.90 15.98 38.82
C GLU A 256 -21.85 16.30 37.74
N TYR A 257 -20.65 16.70 38.15
CA TYR A 257 -19.54 16.93 37.21
C TYR A 257 -19.21 15.67 36.40
N TYR A 258 -19.00 14.52 37.04
CA TYR A 258 -18.65 13.30 36.30
C TYR A 258 -19.82 12.74 35.50
N GLU A 259 -21.06 12.86 35.97
CA GLU A 259 -22.25 12.46 35.20
C GLU A 259 -22.42 13.32 33.93
N LEU A 260 -22.22 14.65 34.03
CA LEU A 260 -22.31 15.58 32.90
C LEU A 260 -21.12 15.50 31.94
N SER A 261 -19.92 15.20 32.44
CA SER A 261 -18.68 15.16 31.64
C SER A 261 -18.31 13.75 31.15
N LYS A 262 -19.08 12.71 31.51
CA LYS A 262 -18.76 11.31 31.19
C LYS A 262 -18.45 11.10 29.71
N GLU A 263 -19.34 11.55 28.82
CA GLU A 263 -19.19 11.40 27.37
C GLU A 263 -17.91 12.10 26.86
N TYR A 264 -17.64 13.31 27.34
CA TYR A 264 -16.41 14.04 27.01
C TYR A 264 -15.15 13.29 27.46
N LEU A 265 -15.11 12.78 28.69
CA LEU A 265 -13.95 12.06 29.23
C LEU A 265 -13.73 10.74 28.47
N GLU A 266 -14.80 10.02 28.15
CA GLU A 266 -14.76 8.80 27.33
C GLU A 266 -14.21 9.08 25.92
N ASP A 267 -14.66 10.17 25.29
CA ASP A 267 -14.18 10.58 23.97
C ASP A 267 -12.72 11.03 23.98
N ARG A 268 -12.26 11.77 25.00
CA ARG A 268 -10.84 12.14 25.14
C ARG A 268 -9.93 10.91 25.25
N ILE A 269 -10.32 9.88 26.00
CA ILE A 269 -9.56 8.63 26.05
C ILE A 269 -9.57 7.92 24.70
N ARG A 270 -10.71 7.92 24.01
CA ARG A 270 -10.81 7.36 22.65
C ARG A 270 -9.84 8.06 21.70
N GLU A 271 -9.81 9.39 21.72
CA GLU A 271 -8.89 10.22 20.94
C GLU A 271 -7.42 9.94 21.30
N ASN A 272 -7.09 9.82 22.58
CA ASN A 272 -5.72 9.51 23.03
C ASN A 272 -5.21 8.15 22.53
N ASN A 273 -6.11 7.20 22.26
CA ASN A 273 -5.76 5.92 21.63
C ASN A 273 -5.63 6.03 20.12
N VAL A 274 -6.46 6.85 19.48
CA VAL A 274 -6.55 6.98 18.02
C VAL A 274 -5.45 7.88 17.45
N ILE A 275 -5.15 9.02 18.09
CA ILE A 275 -4.24 10.04 17.55
C ILE A 275 -2.80 9.50 17.37
N PRO A 276 -2.16 8.84 18.36
CA PRO A 276 -0.82 8.27 18.18
C PRO A 276 -0.77 7.22 17.07
N ARG A 277 -1.84 6.43 16.94
CA ARG A 277 -1.98 5.44 15.86
C ARG A 277 -2.02 6.11 14.49
N LEU A 278 -2.86 7.13 14.32
CA LEU A 278 -2.95 7.88 13.06
C LEU A 278 -1.61 8.51 12.69
N PHE A 279 -0.88 9.06 13.67
CA PHE A 279 0.45 9.62 13.45
C PHE A 279 1.47 8.57 13.04
N LEU A 280 1.45 7.39 13.69
CA LEU A 280 2.31 6.26 13.35
C LEU A 280 2.01 5.69 11.96
N GLU A 281 0.73 5.57 11.60
CA GLU A 281 0.29 5.15 10.26
C GLU A 281 0.76 6.14 9.19
N GLU A 282 0.64 7.45 9.44
CA GLU A 282 1.14 8.49 8.54
C GLU A 282 2.67 8.43 8.36
N HIS A 283 3.42 8.25 9.46
CA HIS A 283 4.86 8.01 9.38
C HIS A 283 5.20 6.75 8.59
N ARG A 284 4.42 5.68 8.76
CA ARG A 284 4.60 4.43 8.02
C ARG A 284 4.31 4.61 6.54
N ARG A 285 3.26 5.34 6.15
CA ARG A 285 2.98 5.69 4.74
C ARG A 285 4.15 6.44 4.12
N ARG A 286 4.68 7.45 4.82
CA ARG A 286 5.86 8.20 4.36
C ARG A 286 7.09 7.31 4.24
N ALA A 287 7.29 6.39 5.18
CA ALA A 287 8.40 5.46 5.14
C ALA A 287 8.29 4.47 3.97
N ILE A 288 7.10 3.93 3.71
CA ILE A 288 6.82 3.08 2.54
C ILE A 288 7.21 3.80 1.25
N ILE A 289 6.73 5.04 1.09
CA ILE A 289 7.04 5.87 -0.08
C ILE A 289 8.56 6.06 -0.20
N ALA A 290 9.24 6.47 0.87
CA ALA A 290 10.69 6.70 0.85
C ALA A 290 11.49 5.44 0.48
N ILE A 291 11.14 4.29 1.06
CA ILE A 291 11.84 3.01 0.83
C ILE A 291 11.68 2.53 -0.60
N LEU A 292 10.48 2.65 -1.16
CA LEU A 292 10.24 2.24 -2.54
C LEU A 292 10.84 3.24 -3.54
N ILE A 293 10.85 4.56 -3.23
CA ILE A 293 11.36 5.59 -4.15
C ILE A 293 12.85 5.37 -4.38
N ASP A 294 13.57 5.05 -3.31
CA ASP A 294 14.98 4.68 -3.36
C ASP A 294 15.24 3.51 -4.33
N SER A 295 14.39 2.46 -4.27
CA SER A 295 14.44 1.33 -5.20
C SER A 295 14.26 1.76 -6.65
N TYR A 296 13.23 2.56 -6.91
CA TYR A 296 12.89 3.00 -8.26
C TYR A 296 13.94 3.92 -8.86
N ALA A 297 14.44 4.88 -8.07
CA ALA A 297 15.52 5.77 -8.50
C ALA A 297 16.73 4.96 -8.94
N HIS A 298 17.09 3.93 -8.18
CA HIS A 298 18.19 3.03 -8.54
C HIS A 298 17.88 2.21 -9.81
N ASN A 299 16.71 1.57 -9.90
CA ASN A 299 16.35 0.69 -11.02
C ASN A 299 16.18 1.44 -12.36
N ILE A 300 15.55 2.62 -12.34
CA ILE A 300 15.34 3.40 -13.57
C ILE A 300 16.57 4.21 -13.95
N SER A 301 17.18 4.93 -13.01
CA SER A 301 18.32 5.80 -13.33
C SER A 301 19.56 4.99 -13.68
N ALA A 302 19.94 4.03 -12.83
CA ALA A 302 21.22 3.36 -12.97
C ALA A 302 21.22 2.32 -14.11
N HIS A 303 20.09 1.63 -14.31
CA HIS A 303 20.03 0.51 -15.25
C HIS A 303 19.26 0.86 -16.54
N SER A 304 18.04 1.42 -16.46
CA SER A 304 17.23 1.67 -17.67
C SER A 304 17.76 2.83 -18.53
N LEU A 305 17.95 4.01 -17.91
CA LEU A 305 18.31 5.24 -18.64
C LEU A 305 19.76 5.22 -19.12
N THR A 306 20.68 4.65 -18.34
CA THR A 306 22.09 4.47 -18.72
C THR A 306 22.22 3.66 -20.01
N VAL A 307 21.37 2.64 -20.17
CA VAL A 307 21.39 1.75 -21.34
C VAL A 307 20.81 2.41 -22.57
N LEU A 308 19.71 3.15 -22.42
CA LEU A 308 19.19 3.97 -23.51
C LEU A 308 20.24 4.98 -23.96
N LYS A 309 20.89 5.67 -23.02
CA LYS A 309 21.99 6.59 -23.32
C LYS A 309 23.10 5.86 -24.08
N TRP A 310 23.53 4.69 -23.62
CA TRP A 310 24.55 3.91 -24.30
C TRP A 310 24.16 3.53 -25.74
N TRP A 311 22.96 2.97 -25.95
CA TRP A 311 22.48 2.62 -27.29
C TRP A 311 22.35 3.84 -28.21
N PHE A 312 21.90 4.98 -27.70
CA PHE A 312 21.83 6.21 -28.48
C PHE A 312 23.22 6.74 -28.85
N LEU A 313 24.21 6.65 -27.95
CA LEU A 313 25.59 7.03 -28.25
C LEU A 313 26.19 6.12 -29.33
N GLN A 314 26.03 4.80 -29.22
CA GLN A 314 26.50 3.85 -30.26
C GLN A 314 25.88 4.14 -31.64
N ARG A 315 24.60 4.52 -31.66
CA ARG A 315 23.92 4.94 -32.89
C ARG A 315 24.43 6.27 -33.43
N GLY A 316 24.70 7.23 -32.56
CA GLY A 316 25.33 8.50 -32.92
C GLY A 316 26.68 8.28 -33.58
N ASP A 317 27.53 7.45 -32.97
CA ASP A 317 28.86 7.12 -33.52
C ASP A 317 28.78 6.44 -34.89
N GLN A 318 27.83 5.51 -35.08
CA GLN A 318 27.59 4.90 -36.39
C GLN A 318 27.05 5.89 -37.43
N PHE A 319 26.17 6.80 -37.03
CA PHE A 319 25.63 7.81 -37.91
C PHE A 319 26.75 8.75 -38.40
N HIS A 320 27.58 9.22 -37.47
CA HIS A 320 28.78 10.00 -37.79
C HIS A 320 29.74 9.22 -38.69
N LEU A 321 29.99 7.93 -38.43
CA LEU A 321 30.82 7.10 -39.32
C LEU A 321 30.25 7.01 -40.74
N LYS A 322 28.93 6.90 -40.90
CA LYS A 322 28.27 6.89 -42.21
C LYS A 322 28.32 8.24 -42.92
N GLU A 323 28.21 9.35 -42.19
CA GLU A 323 28.41 10.69 -42.75
C GLU A 323 29.87 10.88 -43.18
N THR A 324 30.83 10.53 -42.32
CA THR A 324 32.26 10.57 -42.65
C THR A 324 32.57 9.70 -43.87
N LEU A 325 31.97 8.51 -43.99
CA LEU A 325 32.10 7.66 -45.17
C LEU A 325 31.57 8.33 -46.44
N LYS A 326 30.42 8.99 -46.37
CA LYS A 326 29.88 9.77 -47.51
C LYS A 326 30.76 10.97 -47.86
N GLU A 327 31.26 11.70 -46.87
CA GLU A 327 32.19 12.81 -47.07
C GLU A 327 33.50 12.34 -47.71
N LEU A 328 34.05 11.22 -47.23
CA LEU A 328 35.27 10.61 -47.78
C LEU A 328 35.05 10.07 -49.18
N ASP A 329 33.93 9.42 -49.45
CA ASP A 329 33.60 8.91 -50.79
C ASP A 329 33.44 10.05 -51.82
N GLN A 330 32.92 11.20 -51.37
CA GLN A 330 32.79 12.41 -52.21
C GLN A 330 34.11 13.18 -52.40
N SER A 331 34.95 13.26 -51.36
CA SER A 331 36.17 14.07 -51.37
C SER A 331 37.41 13.30 -51.84
N MET A 332 37.48 12.00 -51.57
CA MET A 332 38.63 11.15 -51.87
C MET A 332 38.19 9.68 -52.06
N PRO A 333 37.54 9.35 -53.19
CA PRO A 333 37.01 8.01 -53.47
C PRO A 333 38.14 6.97 -53.45
N ILE A 334 37.82 5.71 -53.13
CA ILE A 334 38.83 4.65 -52.98
C ILE A 334 39.64 4.41 -54.26
N SER A 335 39.06 4.68 -55.42
CA SER A 335 39.74 4.65 -56.72
C SER A 335 40.92 5.62 -56.82
N ALA A 336 40.96 6.67 -55.99
CA ALA A 336 42.02 7.68 -55.98
C ALA A 336 43.23 7.30 -55.12
N TRP A 337 43.09 6.40 -54.13
CA TRP A 337 44.15 6.12 -53.15
C TRP A 337 44.30 4.64 -52.74
N GLY A 338 43.24 3.85 -52.85
CA GLY A 338 43.18 2.47 -52.35
C GLY A 338 43.39 1.39 -53.41
N THR A 339 43.42 1.76 -54.70
CA THR A 339 43.41 0.83 -55.83
C THR A 339 44.54 -0.20 -55.78
N SER A 340 45.78 0.19 -55.46
CA SER A 340 46.90 -0.78 -55.38
C SER A 340 46.77 -1.75 -54.20
N MET A 341 46.15 -1.31 -53.09
CA MET A 341 45.89 -2.15 -51.93
C MET A 341 44.75 -3.13 -52.21
N VAL A 342 43.70 -2.67 -52.87
CA VAL A 342 42.58 -3.51 -53.35
C VAL A 342 43.11 -4.57 -54.33
N ASP A 343 43.91 -4.17 -55.31
CA ASP A 343 44.49 -5.10 -56.29
C ASP A 343 45.43 -6.12 -55.62
N PHE A 344 46.22 -5.70 -54.63
CA PHE A 344 47.05 -6.60 -53.83
C PHE A 344 46.22 -7.61 -53.06
N LEU A 345 45.18 -7.17 -52.34
CA LEU A 345 44.29 -8.05 -51.58
C LEU A 345 43.48 -8.97 -52.50
N MET A 346 43.04 -8.49 -53.66
CA MET A 346 42.41 -9.32 -54.69
C MET A 346 43.36 -10.41 -55.19
N THR A 347 44.66 -10.12 -55.33
CA THR A 347 45.64 -11.13 -55.75
C THR A 347 45.84 -12.23 -54.69
N GLN A 348 45.69 -11.89 -53.41
CA GLN A 348 45.87 -12.84 -52.29
C GLN A 348 44.59 -13.60 -51.93
N PHE A 349 43.43 -12.98 -52.13
CA PHE A 349 42.14 -13.46 -51.61
C PHE A 349 41.01 -13.48 -52.65
N SER A 350 41.33 -13.47 -53.95
CA SER A 350 40.36 -13.49 -55.07
C SER A 350 39.29 -14.57 -54.96
N ASN A 351 39.61 -15.68 -54.30
CA ASN A 351 38.74 -16.85 -54.19
C ASN A 351 37.74 -16.73 -53.02
N MET A 352 37.93 -15.74 -52.14
CA MET A 352 37.16 -15.56 -50.90
C MET A 352 36.34 -14.27 -50.88
N TYR A 353 36.77 -13.21 -51.57
CA TYR A 353 36.10 -11.91 -51.54
C TYR A 353 36.03 -11.27 -52.93
N ASP A 354 34.91 -10.61 -53.22
CA ASP A 354 34.74 -9.75 -54.39
C ASP A 354 35.45 -8.41 -54.17
N ARG A 355 35.91 -7.78 -55.25
CA ARG A 355 36.62 -6.50 -55.27
C ARG A 355 35.85 -5.43 -54.51
N LYS A 356 34.54 -5.36 -54.70
CA LYS A 356 33.66 -4.40 -54.03
C LYS A 356 33.67 -4.57 -52.50
N VAL A 357 33.72 -5.80 -52.02
CA VAL A 357 33.75 -6.09 -50.56
C VAL A 357 35.07 -5.63 -49.94
N LEU A 358 36.18 -5.79 -50.65
CA LEU A 358 37.49 -5.29 -50.21
C LEU A 358 37.56 -3.76 -50.27
N GLU A 359 36.98 -3.15 -51.30
CA GLU A 359 36.86 -1.70 -51.43
C GLU A 359 36.05 -1.10 -50.27
N ASP A 360 34.86 -1.63 -50.01
CA ASP A 360 34.01 -1.21 -48.89
C ASP A 360 34.72 -1.41 -47.54
N GLY A 361 35.45 -2.52 -47.37
CA GLY A 361 36.21 -2.82 -46.15
C GLY A 361 37.36 -1.85 -45.88
N LEU A 362 38.14 -1.51 -46.92
CA LEU A 362 39.25 -0.55 -46.82
C LEU A 362 38.76 0.88 -46.58
N GLN A 363 37.68 1.30 -47.25
CA GLN A 363 37.03 2.58 -46.99
C GLN A 363 36.55 2.68 -45.54
N MET A 364 35.96 1.61 -45.01
CA MET A 364 35.50 1.57 -43.63
C MET A 364 36.66 1.63 -42.62
N MET A 365 37.78 0.94 -42.88
CA MET A 365 38.99 1.06 -42.05
C MET A 365 39.55 2.49 -42.06
N PHE A 366 39.60 3.13 -43.23
CA PHE A 366 40.11 4.49 -43.37
C PHE A 366 39.21 5.52 -42.67
N ALA A 367 37.89 5.40 -42.83
CA ALA A 367 36.92 6.25 -42.14
C ALA A 367 37.00 6.12 -40.61
N ARG A 368 37.25 4.90 -40.09
CA ARG A 368 37.50 4.69 -38.65
C ARG A 368 38.76 5.39 -38.17
N GLY A 369 39.85 5.29 -38.92
CA GLY A 369 41.11 6.00 -38.61
C GLY A 369 40.95 7.52 -38.66
N TYR A 370 40.26 8.03 -39.68
CA TYR A 370 39.98 9.46 -39.83
C TYR A 370 39.10 10.01 -38.69
N ASN A 371 38.05 9.28 -38.29
CA ASN A 371 37.24 9.65 -37.14
C ASN A 371 38.02 9.59 -35.81
N GLN A 372 38.89 8.60 -35.60
CA GLN A 372 39.75 8.55 -34.40
C GLN A 372 40.68 9.76 -34.31
N LEU A 373 41.22 10.24 -35.43
CA LEU A 373 42.06 11.45 -35.48
C LEU A 373 41.24 12.73 -35.23
N LYS A 374 39.97 12.79 -35.70
CA LYS A 374 39.04 13.90 -35.44
C LYS A 374 38.58 13.94 -33.97
N VAL A 375 38.34 12.78 -33.35
CA VAL A 375 37.83 12.62 -31.98
C VAL A 375 38.91 12.83 -30.91
N GLN A 376 40.21 12.69 -31.23
CA GLN A 376 41.30 13.03 -30.30
C GLN A 376 41.34 14.52 -29.87
N GLN A 377 40.50 15.39 -30.45
CA GLN A 377 40.29 16.76 -29.97
C GLN A 377 39.18 16.90 -28.91
N SER A 378 38.39 15.85 -28.63
CA SER A 378 37.34 15.87 -27.62
C SER A 378 37.55 14.76 -26.57
N ASN A 379 38.08 15.14 -25.41
CA ASN A 379 38.32 14.27 -24.26
C ASN A 379 37.00 13.72 -23.66
N THR A 380 36.60 12.50 -24.03
CA THR A 380 35.67 11.70 -23.20
C THR A 380 35.98 10.21 -23.30
N THR A 381 36.64 9.67 -22.28
CA THR A 381 36.83 8.23 -22.03
C THR A 381 35.67 7.68 -21.19
N PHE A 382 34.89 6.74 -21.74
CA PHE A 382 33.87 5.96 -21.01
C PHE A 382 34.08 4.46 -21.23
N PRO A 383 33.55 3.58 -20.33
CA PRO A 383 33.71 2.14 -20.44
C PRO A 383 33.01 1.61 -21.70
N GLN A 384 33.77 0.95 -22.57
CA GLN A 384 33.30 0.51 -23.89
C GLN A 384 32.63 -0.88 -23.80
N LEU A 385 31.33 -0.94 -24.11
CA LEU A 385 30.67 -2.16 -24.58
C LEU A 385 31.07 -2.42 -26.04
N PRO A 386 31.09 -3.68 -26.51
CA PRO A 386 31.54 -4.02 -27.86
C PRO A 386 30.69 -3.33 -28.94
N VAL A 387 31.38 -2.75 -29.94
CA VAL A 387 30.80 -2.05 -31.08
C VAL A 387 30.04 -3.03 -31.98
N ARG A 388 28.75 -2.76 -32.25
CA ARG A 388 27.95 -3.47 -33.28
C ARG A 388 28.30 -2.87 -34.64
N ASP A 389 28.50 -3.68 -35.68
CA ASP A 389 28.81 -3.19 -37.05
C ASP A 389 27.54 -2.79 -37.84
N GLN A 390 26.34 -3.23 -37.41
CA GLN A 390 25.05 -2.80 -37.95
C GLN A 390 24.02 -2.67 -36.81
N LEU A 391 23.37 -1.50 -36.69
CA LEU A 391 22.35 -1.23 -35.68
C LEU A 391 20.95 -1.42 -36.27
N PHE A 392 20.32 -2.55 -35.96
CA PHE A 392 18.93 -2.86 -36.34
C PHE A 392 17.91 -1.95 -35.62
N PRO A 393 16.67 -1.76 -36.11
CA PRO A 393 15.67 -0.93 -35.42
C PRO A 393 15.27 -1.50 -34.05
N LEU A 394 15.49 -0.75 -32.96
CA LEU A 394 15.14 -1.14 -31.58
C LEU A 394 13.68 -0.84 -31.20
N ALA A 395 12.82 -0.53 -32.18
CA ALA A 395 11.46 -0.07 -31.89
C ALA A 395 10.65 -1.14 -31.12
N LYS A 396 10.87 -2.43 -31.44
CA LYS A 396 10.20 -3.57 -30.79
C LYS A 396 10.66 -3.78 -29.35
N GLU A 397 11.90 -3.42 -29.02
CA GLU A 397 12.53 -3.59 -27.71
C GLU A 397 12.36 -2.34 -26.83
N MET A 398 12.26 -1.16 -27.45
CA MET A 398 12.00 0.11 -26.74
C MET A 398 10.53 0.23 -26.31
N ALA A 399 9.58 -0.26 -27.10
CA ALA A 399 8.16 -0.26 -26.76
C ALA A 399 7.85 -0.88 -25.38
N PRO A 400 8.28 -2.12 -25.06
CA PRO A 400 8.04 -2.73 -23.75
C PRO A 400 8.77 -1.99 -22.62
N LEU A 401 9.95 -1.41 -22.86
CA LEU A 401 10.62 -0.56 -21.88
C LEU A 401 9.80 0.70 -21.55
N PHE A 402 9.24 1.38 -22.56
CA PHE A 402 8.39 2.54 -22.33
C PHE A 402 7.06 2.18 -21.66
N LYS A 403 6.46 1.03 -22.03
CA LYS A 403 5.30 0.47 -21.32
C LYS A 403 5.64 0.27 -19.84
N PHE A 404 6.76 -0.38 -19.54
CA PHE A 404 7.21 -0.62 -18.17
C PHE A 404 7.42 0.69 -17.38
N LEU A 405 8.03 1.72 -17.98
CA LEU A 405 8.21 3.03 -17.34
C LEU A 405 6.87 3.74 -17.06
N LEU A 406 5.93 3.64 -17.99
CA LEU A 406 4.57 4.18 -17.84
C LEU A 406 3.82 3.47 -16.70
N GLU A 407 3.89 2.13 -16.67
CA GLU A 407 3.26 1.31 -15.64
C GLU A 407 3.88 1.54 -14.25
N LYS A 408 5.19 1.79 -14.15
CA LYS A 408 5.80 2.22 -12.88
C LYS A 408 5.20 3.53 -12.37
N GLY A 409 4.73 4.42 -13.25
CA GLY A 409 3.95 5.60 -12.86
C GLY A 409 2.62 5.23 -12.18
N ALA A 410 1.91 4.21 -12.69
CA ALA A 410 0.70 3.65 -12.08
C ALA A 410 1.01 3.03 -10.70
N PHE A 411 2.10 2.29 -10.60
CA PHE A 411 2.59 1.73 -9.34
C PHE A 411 2.81 2.83 -8.29
N TRP A 412 3.44 3.95 -8.66
CA TRP A 412 3.63 5.10 -7.76
C TRP A 412 2.32 5.76 -7.32
N SER A 413 1.38 5.91 -8.25
CA SER A 413 0.02 6.33 -7.96
C SER A 413 -0.69 5.35 -6.99
N GLY A 414 -0.36 4.06 -7.04
CA GLY A 414 -0.86 3.04 -6.09
C GLY A 414 -0.20 3.14 -4.71
N VAL A 415 1.13 3.23 -4.64
CA VAL A 415 1.92 3.33 -3.40
C VAL A 415 1.51 4.55 -2.57
N THR A 416 1.35 5.71 -3.22
CA THR A 416 0.99 6.96 -2.53
C THR A 416 -0.44 6.97 -1.99
N ARG A 417 -1.34 6.18 -2.58
CA ARG A 417 -2.75 6.11 -2.17
C ARG A 417 -3.02 5.02 -1.16
N ASP A 418 -2.28 3.92 -1.21
CA ASP A 418 -2.46 2.73 -0.36
C ASP A 418 -3.91 2.21 -0.35
N GLN A 419 -4.58 2.27 -1.51
CA GLN A 419 -6.00 1.92 -1.64
C GLN A 419 -6.19 0.54 -2.29
N GLN A 420 -7.18 -0.19 -1.77
CA GLN A 420 -7.66 -1.47 -2.26
C GLN A 420 -8.61 -1.24 -3.44
N PHE A 421 -8.22 -1.58 -4.67
CA PHE A 421 -9.14 -1.52 -5.80
C PHE A 421 -9.03 -2.77 -6.65
N GLY A 422 -9.86 -3.77 -6.32
CA GLY A 422 -9.94 -5.02 -7.05
C GLY A 422 -8.57 -5.60 -7.38
N GLY A 423 -8.44 -6.14 -8.58
CA GLY A 423 -7.16 -6.50 -9.15
C GLY A 423 -7.32 -7.05 -10.56
N GLU A 424 -6.33 -7.80 -11.00
CA GLU A 424 -6.30 -8.43 -12.32
C GLU A 424 -6.09 -9.93 -12.13
N ILE A 425 -6.84 -10.74 -12.89
CA ILE A 425 -6.66 -12.18 -12.92
C ILE A 425 -6.03 -12.54 -14.26
N THR A 426 -4.81 -13.03 -14.22
CA THR A 426 -4.04 -13.44 -15.40
C THR A 426 -3.36 -14.77 -15.14
N ASN A 427 -2.43 -15.20 -15.99
CA ASN A 427 -1.63 -16.40 -15.78
C ASN A 427 -0.13 -16.05 -15.70
N PHE A 428 0.68 -16.96 -15.15
CA PHE A 428 2.12 -16.69 -14.99
C PHE A 428 2.87 -16.61 -16.32
N PHE A 429 2.38 -17.20 -17.40
CA PHE A 429 3.03 -17.05 -18.71
C PHE A 429 2.94 -15.62 -19.21
N GLU A 430 1.76 -14.99 -19.17
CA GLU A 430 1.57 -13.58 -19.54
C GLU A 430 2.46 -12.65 -18.70
N ILE A 431 2.52 -12.88 -17.39
CA ILE A 431 3.34 -12.07 -16.46
C ILE A 431 4.84 -12.23 -16.73
N LEU A 432 5.33 -13.46 -16.87
CA LEU A 432 6.76 -13.71 -17.05
C LEU A 432 7.21 -13.41 -18.48
N TRP A 433 6.46 -13.82 -19.49
CA TRP A 433 6.86 -13.69 -20.88
C TRP A 433 6.53 -12.31 -21.45
N GLU A 434 5.26 -11.90 -21.42
CA GLU A 434 4.80 -10.68 -22.10
C GLU A 434 5.18 -9.41 -21.34
N ASP A 435 5.11 -9.41 -20.01
CA ASP A 435 5.37 -8.22 -19.21
C ASP A 435 6.80 -8.12 -18.63
N PHE A 436 7.48 -9.24 -18.38
CA PHE A 436 8.82 -9.25 -17.78
C PHE A 436 9.92 -9.52 -18.82
N ILE A 437 9.99 -10.73 -19.40
CA ILE A 437 11.06 -11.18 -20.31
C ILE A 437 11.14 -10.33 -21.58
N LYS A 438 9.99 -9.96 -22.17
CA LYS A 438 9.93 -9.10 -23.36
C LYS A 438 10.40 -7.67 -23.15
N ASN A 439 10.96 -7.33 -21.99
CA ASN A 439 11.71 -6.10 -21.76
C ASN A 439 13.24 -6.36 -21.67
N PRO A 440 13.90 -6.78 -22.78
CA PRO A 440 15.28 -7.23 -22.74
C PRO A 440 16.28 -6.10 -22.43
N LEU A 441 15.95 -4.86 -22.82
CA LEU A 441 16.80 -3.70 -22.55
C LEU A 441 16.89 -3.38 -21.06
N TYR A 442 15.81 -3.60 -20.30
CA TYR A 442 15.80 -3.43 -18.86
C TYR A 442 16.46 -4.63 -18.15
N LEU A 443 15.99 -5.84 -18.45
CA LEU A 443 16.44 -7.03 -17.72
C LEU A 443 17.87 -7.42 -18.03
N GLY A 444 18.32 -7.30 -19.28
CA GLY A 444 19.70 -7.62 -19.65
C GLY A 444 20.75 -6.67 -19.04
N THR A 445 20.31 -5.61 -18.35
CA THR A 445 21.19 -4.53 -17.88
C THR A 445 21.06 -4.23 -16.40
N ILE A 446 20.13 -4.89 -15.71
CA ILE A 446 19.93 -4.76 -14.28
C ILE A 446 21.15 -5.22 -13.46
N ALA A 447 21.96 -6.15 -14.00
CA ALA A 447 23.21 -6.62 -13.42
C ALA A 447 24.46 -5.99 -14.08
N TYR A 448 24.29 -4.95 -14.90
CA TYR A 448 25.37 -4.40 -15.71
C TYR A 448 26.46 -3.70 -14.89
N SER A 449 26.17 -3.22 -13.67
CA SER A 449 27.20 -2.67 -12.77
C SER A 449 28.32 -3.68 -12.51
N GLU A 450 28.00 -4.97 -12.51
CA GLU A 450 28.94 -6.08 -12.34
C GLU A 450 29.50 -6.61 -13.68
N LYS A 451 29.20 -5.92 -14.79
CA LYS A 451 29.54 -6.27 -16.19
C LYS A 451 28.87 -7.55 -16.69
N ILE A 452 27.74 -7.93 -16.11
CA ILE A 452 26.96 -9.10 -16.54
C ILE A 452 25.90 -8.62 -17.54
N THR A 453 25.91 -9.20 -18.74
CA THR A 453 25.00 -8.83 -19.85
C THR A 453 24.01 -9.93 -20.23
N ARG A 454 24.15 -11.11 -19.62
CA ARG A 454 23.30 -12.28 -19.87
C ARG A 454 22.53 -12.67 -18.62
N LEU A 455 21.22 -12.83 -18.75
CA LEU A 455 20.30 -13.28 -17.72
C LEU A 455 19.51 -14.50 -18.22
N ASN A 456 19.57 -15.61 -17.48
CA ASN A 456 18.76 -16.80 -17.73
C ASN A 456 17.58 -16.80 -16.74
N LEU A 457 16.35 -16.85 -17.25
CA LEU A 457 15.18 -17.06 -16.41
C LEU A 457 14.82 -18.54 -16.39
N HIS A 458 14.93 -19.13 -15.22
CA HIS A 458 14.71 -20.53 -14.95
C HIS A 458 13.44 -20.70 -14.14
N VAL A 459 12.60 -21.65 -14.53
CA VAL A 459 11.28 -21.90 -13.94
C VAL A 459 11.26 -23.30 -13.37
N ARG A 460 10.86 -23.39 -12.09
CA ARG A 460 10.66 -24.65 -11.38
C ARG A 460 9.20 -24.77 -10.94
N ILE A 461 8.56 -25.91 -11.20
CA ILE A 461 7.17 -26.16 -10.82
C ILE A 461 7.11 -27.41 -9.96
N TYR A 462 6.58 -27.26 -8.75
CA TYR A 462 6.40 -28.38 -7.82
C TYR A 462 4.98 -28.94 -7.88
N GLU A 463 4.84 -30.19 -7.46
CA GLU A 463 3.54 -30.84 -7.30
C GLU A 463 2.72 -30.15 -6.19
N ALA A 464 1.39 -30.19 -6.33
CA ALA A 464 0.50 -29.69 -5.28
C ALA A 464 0.62 -30.60 -4.06
N ASN A 465 0.96 -30.02 -2.91
CA ASN A 465 1.18 -30.80 -1.70
C ASN A 465 -0.16 -31.09 -1.01
N GLU A 466 -0.80 -32.22 -1.35
CA GLU A 466 -2.08 -32.66 -0.75
C GLU A 466 -1.96 -33.11 0.71
N GLU A 467 -0.76 -33.53 1.14
CA GLU A 467 -0.49 -34.12 2.45
C GLU A 467 -0.13 -33.11 3.56
N ALA A 468 -0.13 -31.81 3.26
CA ALA A 468 0.18 -30.77 4.25
C ALA A 468 -0.85 -30.67 5.42
N LYS A 469 -1.80 -31.61 5.50
CA LYS A 469 -2.74 -31.80 6.60
C LYS A 469 -2.11 -32.41 7.88
N LYS A 470 -0.84 -32.82 7.87
CA LYS A 470 -0.19 -33.46 9.04
C LYS A 470 1.21 -32.97 9.41
N ASP A 471 1.73 -31.94 8.74
CA ASP A 471 3.07 -31.46 9.07
C ASP A 471 3.07 -30.65 10.35
N ASP A 472 3.63 -31.25 11.40
CA ASP A 472 3.96 -30.66 12.68
C ASP A 472 4.53 -29.23 12.48
N PRO A 473 3.98 -28.21 13.16
CA PRO A 473 4.49 -26.83 13.08
C PRO A 473 5.97 -26.69 13.42
N HIS A 474 6.60 -27.71 14.04
CA HIS A 474 8.04 -27.79 14.33
C HIS A 474 8.91 -28.40 13.20
N ILE A 475 8.36 -28.68 12.01
CA ILE A 475 9.14 -29.23 10.88
C ILE A 475 9.85 -28.11 10.09
N PHE A 476 11.17 -28.01 10.29
CA PHE A 476 12.08 -27.10 9.58
C PHE A 476 12.41 -27.53 8.16
N ARG A 477 12.36 -28.84 7.88
CA ARG A 477 12.70 -29.42 6.58
C ARG A 477 11.44 -29.70 5.78
N ARG A 478 11.26 -28.99 4.66
CA ARG A 478 10.18 -29.22 3.71
C ARG A 478 10.72 -30.02 2.53
N THR A 479 10.01 -31.08 2.19
CA THR A 479 10.30 -31.88 1.00
C THR A 479 9.37 -31.45 -0.11
N TYR A 480 9.93 -31.18 -1.28
CA TYR A 480 9.19 -30.80 -2.48
C TYR A 480 9.46 -31.79 -3.60
N ARG A 481 8.39 -32.20 -4.29
CA ARG A 481 8.48 -32.96 -5.54
C ARG A 481 8.33 -32.04 -6.72
N ILE A 482 9.28 -32.09 -7.64
CA ILE A 482 9.26 -31.36 -8.91
C ILE A 482 8.30 -32.10 -9.84
N LYS A 483 7.32 -31.35 -10.35
CA LYS A 483 6.33 -31.89 -11.27
C LYS A 483 7.04 -32.37 -12.55
N SER A 484 6.67 -33.54 -13.04
CA SER A 484 7.13 -34.05 -14.33
C SER A 484 5.97 -34.22 -15.30
N MET A 485 6.26 -34.15 -16.60
CA MET A 485 5.29 -34.35 -17.67
C MET A 485 5.90 -35.20 -18.78
N ASP A 486 5.06 -35.99 -19.45
CA ASP A 486 5.45 -36.66 -20.69
C ASP A 486 5.47 -35.64 -21.84
N TYR A 487 6.62 -35.50 -22.50
CA TYR A 487 6.81 -34.64 -23.65
C TYR A 487 7.49 -35.44 -24.76
N PHE A 488 6.72 -35.77 -25.80
CA PHE A 488 7.15 -36.64 -26.91
C PHE A 488 7.69 -38.02 -26.47
N GLY A 489 7.12 -38.64 -25.44
CA GLY A 489 7.51 -39.97 -24.96
C GLY A 489 8.68 -39.95 -23.98
N GLN A 490 9.16 -38.77 -23.59
CA GLN A 490 10.18 -38.58 -22.57
C GLN A 490 9.57 -37.89 -21.34
N GLN A 491 9.84 -38.43 -20.15
CA GLN A 491 9.47 -37.79 -18.90
C GLN A 491 10.44 -36.64 -18.60
N VAL A 492 9.91 -35.41 -18.59
CA VAL A 492 10.66 -34.18 -18.37
C VAL A 492 10.22 -33.55 -17.05
N TYR A 493 11.18 -33.29 -16.15
CA TYR A 493 10.92 -32.48 -14.96
C TYR A 493 10.77 -31.02 -15.34
N LEU A 494 9.76 -30.36 -14.76
CA LEU A 494 9.48 -28.94 -14.93
C LEU A 494 10.45 -28.09 -14.10
N ASP A 495 11.73 -28.22 -14.43
CA ASP A 495 12.86 -27.51 -13.85
C ASP A 495 13.76 -26.95 -14.96
N GLN A 496 13.22 -26.04 -15.78
CA GLN A 496 13.75 -25.72 -17.10
C GLN A 496 13.98 -24.22 -17.30
N VAL A 497 14.89 -23.87 -18.20
CA VAL A 497 15.08 -22.48 -18.62
C VAL A 497 13.89 -22.08 -19.51
N LEU A 498 13.19 -21.01 -19.13
CA LEU A 498 12.12 -20.43 -19.94
C LEU A 498 12.72 -19.57 -21.06
N ALA A 499 13.70 -18.72 -20.72
CA ALA A 499 14.34 -17.81 -21.66
C ALA A 499 15.73 -17.37 -21.20
N SER A 500 16.58 -17.04 -22.16
CA SER A 500 17.85 -16.35 -21.96
C SER A 500 17.83 -14.99 -22.63
N ILE A 501 18.18 -13.95 -21.89
CA ILE A 501 18.28 -12.57 -22.36
C ILE A 501 19.77 -12.22 -22.45
N ASP A 502 20.24 -11.79 -23.61
CA ASP A 502 21.64 -11.39 -23.80
C ASP A 502 21.71 -10.11 -24.65
N VAL A 503 22.01 -8.99 -24.00
CA VAL A 503 22.11 -7.68 -24.67
C VAL A 503 23.46 -7.46 -25.37
N ALA A 504 24.42 -8.36 -25.17
CA ALA A 504 25.73 -8.34 -25.83
C ALA A 504 25.83 -9.34 -26.99
N ALA A 505 24.83 -10.20 -27.18
CA ALA A 505 24.82 -11.21 -28.24
C ALA A 505 24.92 -10.58 -29.65
N ARG A 506 25.71 -11.22 -30.52
CA ARG A 506 25.81 -10.91 -31.95
C ARG A 506 24.81 -11.79 -32.70
N PRO A 507 23.85 -11.23 -33.47
CA PRO A 507 22.91 -12.05 -34.23
C PRO A 507 23.67 -12.85 -35.27
N THR A 508 23.55 -14.19 -35.21
CA THR A 508 24.14 -15.13 -36.18
C THR A 508 23.34 -15.20 -37.47
N ASP A 509 22.07 -14.78 -37.47
CA ASP A 509 21.22 -14.74 -38.65
C ASP A 509 20.23 -13.55 -38.60
N VAL A 510 20.39 -12.61 -39.52
CA VAL A 510 19.60 -11.37 -39.61
C VAL A 510 18.15 -11.64 -40.05
N ARG A 511 17.85 -12.84 -40.56
CA ARG A 511 16.54 -13.14 -41.18
C ARG A 511 15.59 -13.96 -40.30
N ALA A 512 16.04 -14.50 -39.17
CA ALA A 512 15.30 -15.55 -38.43
C ALA A 512 14.81 -15.17 -37.02
N LEU A 513 15.18 -14.03 -36.43
CA LEU A 513 14.82 -13.72 -35.03
C LEU A 513 13.76 -12.60 -34.93
N GLN A 514 12.60 -12.93 -34.36
CA GLN A 514 11.54 -11.93 -34.06
C GLN A 514 11.90 -11.02 -32.86
N HIS A 515 12.84 -11.42 -32.01
CA HIS A 515 13.43 -10.65 -30.90
C HIS A 515 14.95 -10.89 -30.85
N GLU A 516 15.76 -9.85 -31.03
CA GLU A 516 17.23 -10.01 -31.22
C GLU A 516 18.01 -10.36 -29.95
N PHE A 517 17.44 -10.12 -28.76
CA PHE A 517 18.12 -10.30 -27.47
C PHE A 517 17.60 -11.47 -26.64
N ILE A 518 16.55 -12.16 -27.11
CA ILE A 518 15.84 -13.18 -26.32
C ILE A 518 15.92 -14.51 -27.06
N THR A 519 16.50 -15.51 -26.40
CA THR A 519 16.51 -16.89 -26.85
C THR A 519 15.52 -17.68 -25.99
N LYS A 520 14.61 -18.42 -26.64
CA LYS A 520 13.70 -19.35 -25.96
C LYS A 520 14.49 -20.54 -25.42
N GLY A 521 14.10 -21.05 -24.26
CA GLY A 521 14.66 -22.30 -23.73
C GLY A 521 14.21 -23.52 -24.53
N GLU A 522 14.89 -24.65 -24.31
CA GLU A 522 14.64 -25.92 -25.02
C GLU A 522 13.19 -26.42 -24.86
N TYR A 523 12.64 -26.37 -23.64
CA TYR A 523 11.29 -26.82 -23.30
C TYR A 523 10.28 -25.65 -23.22
N PHE A 524 10.45 -24.62 -24.04
CA PHE A 524 9.62 -23.41 -23.99
C PHE A 524 8.13 -23.68 -24.15
N ASP A 525 7.74 -24.46 -25.16
CA ASP A 525 6.31 -24.70 -25.44
C ASP A 525 5.63 -25.52 -24.33
N LEU A 526 6.36 -26.47 -23.73
CA LEU A 526 5.90 -27.22 -22.55
C LEU A 526 5.67 -26.28 -21.35
N LEU A 527 6.67 -25.44 -21.02
CA LEU A 527 6.52 -24.48 -19.93
C LEU A 527 5.40 -23.47 -20.19
N LYS A 528 5.25 -23.02 -21.44
CA LYS A 528 4.17 -22.11 -21.84
C LYS A 528 2.80 -22.72 -21.52
N GLU A 529 2.54 -23.94 -21.98
CA GLU A 529 1.27 -24.62 -21.74
C GLU A 529 0.96 -24.74 -20.24
N VAL A 530 1.95 -25.13 -19.43
CA VAL A 530 1.77 -25.27 -17.99
C VAL A 530 1.51 -23.92 -17.32
N LEU A 531 2.30 -22.89 -17.64
CA LEU A 531 2.19 -21.57 -17.03
C LEU A 531 0.91 -20.83 -17.45
N GLU A 532 0.38 -21.07 -18.65
CA GLU A 532 -0.93 -20.57 -19.09
C GLU A 532 -2.08 -21.13 -18.24
N GLY A 533 -1.91 -22.36 -17.70
CA GLY A 533 -2.87 -22.99 -16.79
C GLY A 533 -2.82 -22.48 -15.34
N TYR A 534 -1.79 -21.70 -14.96
CA TYR A 534 -1.61 -21.23 -13.58
C TYR A 534 -2.20 -19.82 -13.42
N GLU A 535 -3.51 -19.73 -13.16
CA GLU A 535 -4.19 -18.45 -12.93
C GLU A 535 -3.78 -17.81 -11.58
N VAL A 536 -3.39 -16.54 -11.60
CA VAL A 536 -2.89 -15.76 -10.47
C VAL A 536 -3.60 -14.40 -10.38
N PHE A 537 -3.80 -13.93 -9.15
CA PHE A 537 -4.40 -12.62 -8.87
C PHE A 537 -3.34 -11.59 -8.47
N PHE A 538 -3.34 -10.42 -9.13
CA PHE A 538 -2.53 -9.27 -8.75
C PHE A 538 -3.39 -8.13 -8.20
N PRO A 539 -3.23 -7.76 -6.91
CA PRO A 539 -4.00 -6.69 -6.29
C PRO A 539 -3.77 -5.33 -6.98
N GLY A 540 -4.84 -4.62 -7.32
CA GLY A 540 -4.73 -3.36 -8.07
C GLY A 540 -4.14 -3.50 -9.49
N GLY A 541 -4.10 -4.71 -10.05
CA GLY A 541 -3.57 -5.03 -11.37
C GLY A 541 -2.10 -4.67 -11.49
N VAL A 542 -1.80 -3.62 -12.26
CA VAL A 542 -0.44 -3.08 -12.47
C VAL A 542 0.32 -2.85 -11.16
N VAL A 543 -0.35 -2.41 -10.08
CA VAL A 543 0.32 -2.15 -8.79
C VAL A 543 0.86 -3.44 -8.16
N GLY A 544 0.05 -4.51 -8.16
CA GLY A 544 0.45 -5.84 -7.71
C GLY A 544 1.54 -6.42 -8.61
N LYS A 545 1.36 -6.35 -9.93
CA LYS A 545 2.36 -6.81 -10.92
C LYS A 545 3.74 -6.19 -10.68
N HIS A 546 3.80 -4.87 -10.48
CA HIS A 546 5.08 -4.19 -10.22
C HIS A 546 5.63 -4.43 -8.81
N SER A 547 4.76 -4.77 -7.83
CA SER A 547 5.22 -5.26 -6.53
C SER A 547 5.95 -6.59 -6.66
N PHE A 548 5.42 -7.50 -7.50
CA PHE A 548 6.09 -8.77 -7.82
C PHE A 548 7.41 -8.56 -8.56
N PHE A 549 7.43 -7.72 -9.60
CA PHE A 549 8.67 -7.39 -10.32
C PHE A 549 9.73 -6.77 -9.41
N THR A 550 9.35 -5.93 -8.45
CA THR A 550 10.31 -5.32 -7.50
C THR A 550 11.04 -6.38 -6.67
N ILE A 551 10.36 -7.47 -6.27
CA ILE A 551 10.99 -8.58 -5.54
C ILE A 551 11.99 -9.32 -6.45
N LEU A 552 11.62 -9.58 -7.71
CA LEU A 552 12.51 -10.22 -8.69
C LEU A 552 13.74 -9.36 -8.99
N GLU A 553 13.53 -8.07 -9.26
CA GLU A 553 14.57 -7.07 -9.52
C GLU A 553 15.59 -7.00 -8.36
N ASN A 554 15.08 -6.98 -7.13
CA ASN A 554 15.90 -6.96 -5.93
C ASN A 554 16.72 -8.24 -5.78
N GLU A 555 16.20 -9.39 -6.19
CA GLU A 555 16.96 -10.64 -6.19
C GLU A 555 18.08 -10.63 -7.23
N ILE A 556 17.80 -10.18 -8.46
CA ILE A 556 18.84 -10.08 -9.50
C ILE A 556 19.99 -9.17 -9.02
N ARG A 557 19.67 -8.06 -8.37
CA ARG A 557 20.66 -7.11 -7.84
C ARG A 557 21.50 -7.66 -6.69
N ASN A 558 21.10 -8.75 -6.04
CA ASN A 558 21.93 -9.39 -5.01
C ASN A 558 23.24 -9.95 -5.57
N VAL A 559 23.39 -10.01 -6.90
CA VAL A 559 24.64 -10.38 -7.58
C VAL A 559 25.87 -9.60 -7.08
N LYS A 560 25.70 -8.37 -6.59
CA LYS A 560 26.78 -7.56 -6.00
C LYS A 560 27.42 -8.15 -4.73
N HIS A 561 26.78 -9.14 -4.11
CA HIS A 561 27.26 -9.75 -2.86
C HIS A 561 28.13 -11.01 -3.09
N PHE A 562 28.29 -11.44 -4.35
CA PHE A 562 29.16 -12.55 -4.71
C PHE A 562 30.62 -12.08 -4.87
N SER A 563 31.54 -13.03 -4.77
CA SER A 563 32.98 -12.84 -4.91
C SER A 563 33.40 -12.64 -6.38
N SER A 564 34.62 -12.13 -6.58
CA SER A 564 35.16 -11.86 -7.91
C SER A 564 35.23 -13.10 -8.82
N ALA A 565 35.46 -14.28 -8.26
CA ALA A 565 35.49 -15.53 -9.03
C ALA A 565 34.10 -15.93 -9.53
N GLU A 566 33.09 -15.78 -8.69
CA GLU A 566 31.68 -16.03 -9.03
C GLU A 566 31.20 -15.02 -10.07
N HIS A 567 31.60 -13.75 -9.96
CA HIS A 567 31.34 -12.74 -11.00
C HIS A 567 31.96 -13.11 -12.35
N HIS A 568 33.16 -13.69 -12.38
CA HIS A 568 33.77 -14.14 -13.63
C HIS A 568 32.92 -15.23 -14.29
N TYR A 569 32.52 -16.23 -13.52
CA TYR A 569 31.63 -17.29 -14.00
C TYR A 569 30.31 -16.74 -14.55
N MET A 570 29.68 -15.80 -13.84
CA MET A 570 28.42 -15.18 -14.27
C MET A 570 28.57 -14.29 -15.51
N ARG A 571 29.74 -13.68 -15.73
CA ARG A 571 30.01 -12.92 -16.96
C ARG A 571 30.11 -13.81 -18.19
N GLU A 572 30.67 -15.02 -18.03
CA GLU A 572 30.84 -15.98 -19.12
C GLU A 572 29.55 -16.76 -19.41
N ASN A 573 28.89 -17.25 -18.36
CA ASN A 573 27.75 -18.18 -18.48
C ASN A 573 26.39 -17.49 -18.36
N GLY A 574 26.37 -16.25 -17.88
CA GLY A 574 25.16 -15.50 -17.53
C GLY A 574 24.73 -15.72 -16.08
N LEU A 575 23.95 -14.77 -15.57
CA LEU A 575 23.31 -14.87 -14.26
C LEU A 575 21.99 -15.64 -14.39
N THR A 576 21.74 -16.62 -13.55
CA THR A 576 20.49 -17.40 -13.58
C THR A 576 19.61 -17.01 -12.40
N LEU A 577 18.42 -16.49 -12.69
CA LEU A 577 17.35 -16.26 -11.72
C LEU A 577 16.36 -17.43 -11.80
N THR A 578 16.15 -18.13 -10.70
CA THR A 578 15.15 -19.18 -10.60
C THR A 578 13.88 -18.65 -9.92
N ILE A 579 12.74 -18.90 -10.55
CA ILE A 579 11.41 -18.61 -10.03
C ILE A 579 10.66 -19.94 -9.90
N ALA A 580 10.26 -20.27 -8.68
CA ALA A 580 9.60 -21.53 -8.39
C ALA A 580 8.15 -21.36 -7.95
N PHE A 581 7.28 -22.24 -8.45
CA PHE A 581 5.84 -22.21 -8.22
C PHE A 581 5.40 -23.43 -7.41
N HIS A 582 4.79 -23.17 -6.25
CA HIS A 582 4.20 -24.20 -5.40
C HIS A 582 2.71 -23.95 -5.24
N PRO A 583 1.83 -24.66 -5.96
CA PRO A 583 0.40 -24.68 -5.67
C PRO A 583 0.16 -25.24 -4.26
N THR A 584 -0.51 -24.48 -3.40
CA THR A 584 -0.81 -24.90 -2.03
C THR A 584 -2.12 -24.29 -1.54
N ILE A 585 -2.52 -24.63 -0.32
CA ILE A 585 -3.73 -24.12 0.32
C ILE A 585 -3.35 -23.25 1.53
N LEU A 586 -4.19 -22.26 1.83
CA LEU A 586 -4.07 -21.50 3.06
C LEU A 586 -4.26 -22.44 4.26
N HIS A 587 -3.29 -22.49 5.18
CA HIS A 587 -3.36 -23.32 6.38
C HIS A 587 -4.28 -22.70 7.43
N TYR A 588 -5.60 -22.69 7.16
CA TYR A 588 -6.62 -22.19 8.06
C TYR A 588 -7.80 -23.15 8.11
N ASP A 589 -7.85 -23.96 9.17
CA ASP A 589 -8.94 -24.85 9.59
C ASP A 589 -9.43 -25.89 8.56
N LEU A 590 -9.69 -27.11 9.04
CA LEU A 590 -10.04 -28.25 8.18
C LEU A 590 -11.45 -28.16 7.56
N GLU A 591 -12.27 -27.20 8.02
CA GLU A 591 -13.70 -27.11 7.71
C GLU A 591 -14.04 -26.36 6.40
N TYR A 592 -13.11 -25.61 5.80
CA TYR A 592 -13.38 -24.83 4.58
C TYR A 592 -12.56 -25.34 3.38
N PRO A 593 -13.21 -25.79 2.30
CA PRO A 593 -12.49 -26.27 1.11
C PRO A 593 -11.80 -25.12 0.36
N HIS A 594 -10.48 -25.26 0.16
CA HIS A 594 -9.64 -24.68 -0.91
C HIS A 594 -9.51 -23.15 -1.04
N LYS A 595 -8.87 -22.51 -0.05
CA LYS A 595 -8.23 -21.19 -0.25
C LYS A 595 -6.88 -21.35 -0.94
N ALA A 596 -6.90 -21.50 -2.26
CA ALA A 596 -5.72 -21.79 -3.05
C ALA A 596 -4.79 -20.57 -3.18
N ILE A 597 -3.53 -20.77 -2.83
CA ILE A 597 -2.46 -19.78 -2.96
C ILE A 597 -1.28 -20.39 -3.73
N TYR A 598 -0.44 -19.56 -4.30
CA TYR A 598 0.90 -19.97 -4.71
C TYR A 598 1.89 -19.52 -3.66
N LYS A 599 2.73 -20.43 -3.21
CA LYS A 599 4.00 -20.07 -2.59
C LYS A 599 5.02 -19.92 -3.72
N ILE A 600 5.66 -18.76 -3.80
CA ILE A 600 6.61 -18.41 -4.85
C ILE A 600 8.01 -18.38 -4.27
N GLY A 601 8.90 -19.21 -4.81
CA GLY A 601 10.33 -19.21 -4.50
C GLY A 601 11.10 -18.35 -5.49
N VAL A 602 12.03 -17.53 -5.01
CA VAL A 602 12.91 -16.73 -5.87
C VAL A 602 14.33 -16.76 -5.31
N TRP A 603 15.30 -17.11 -6.16
CA TRP A 603 16.73 -17.09 -5.81
C TRP A 603 17.61 -16.96 -7.05
N LEU A 604 18.87 -16.55 -6.83
CA LEU A 604 19.93 -16.70 -7.81
C LEU A 604 20.44 -18.13 -7.76
N ASN A 605 20.50 -18.82 -8.91
CA ASN A 605 20.94 -20.21 -9.02
C ASN A 605 22.47 -20.35 -8.87
N HIS A 606 22.99 -19.80 -7.79
CA HIS A 606 24.38 -19.80 -7.38
C HIS A 606 24.44 -20.11 -5.89
N ARG A 607 25.29 -21.06 -5.50
CA ARG A 607 25.46 -21.42 -4.08
C ARG A 607 26.09 -20.25 -3.33
N THR A 608 25.58 -19.97 -2.14
CA THR A 608 25.99 -18.87 -1.27
C THR A 608 26.53 -19.44 0.03
N ARG A 609 27.59 -18.85 0.58
CA ARG A 609 28.06 -19.18 1.93
C ARG A 609 27.00 -18.78 2.95
N MET A 610 26.61 -19.71 3.80
CA MET A 610 25.50 -19.49 4.75
C MET A 610 25.93 -18.75 6.02
N ASP A 611 27.24 -18.59 6.22
CA ASP A 611 27.82 -17.85 7.33
C ASP A 611 28.02 -16.36 7.02
N SER A 612 27.66 -15.52 8.00
CA SER A 612 28.17 -14.16 8.12
C SER A 612 28.92 -14.03 9.44
N ASN A 613 29.99 -13.22 9.51
CA ASN A 613 30.96 -13.09 10.62
C ASN A 613 30.38 -12.95 12.06
N GLU A 614 29.06 -12.87 12.24
CA GLU A 614 28.35 -12.72 13.52
C GLU A 614 27.17 -13.70 13.72
N GLN A 615 26.56 -14.27 12.66
CA GLN A 615 25.38 -15.17 12.73
C GLN A 615 25.04 -15.81 11.36
N HIS A 616 24.28 -16.91 11.36
CA HIS A 616 23.79 -17.58 10.15
C HIS A 616 22.89 -16.66 9.29
N LEU A 617 23.06 -16.68 7.96
CA LEU A 617 22.42 -15.74 7.03
C LEU A 617 20.88 -15.78 7.07
N LEU A 618 20.29 -16.98 7.24
CA LEU A 618 18.84 -17.13 7.38
C LEU A 618 18.29 -16.37 8.61
N ILE A 619 18.97 -16.50 9.76
CA ILE A 619 18.58 -15.86 11.02
C ILE A 619 18.71 -14.34 10.89
N LYS A 620 19.83 -13.87 10.34
CA LYS A 620 20.06 -12.44 10.05
C LYS A 620 18.97 -11.87 9.16
N ARG A 621 18.59 -12.58 8.10
CA ARG A 621 17.53 -12.16 7.18
C ARG A 621 16.19 -12.08 7.88
N LEU A 622 15.84 -13.08 8.68
CA LEU A 622 14.56 -13.13 9.37
C LEU A 622 14.43 -12.01 10.42
N HIS A 623 15.46 -11.74 11.23
CA HIS A 623 15.45 -10.60 12.15
C HIS A 623 15.25 -9.26 11.42
N ASN A 624 15.92 -9.07 10.29
CA ASN A 624 15.75 -7.88 9.46
C ASN A 624 14.32 -7.75 8.90
N LEU A 625 13.71 -8.88 8.52
CA LEU A 625 12.33 -8.92 8.05
C LEU A 625 11.31 -8.74 9.18
N ARG A 626 11.64 -9.02 10.45
CA ARG A 626 10.77 -8.72 11.60
C ARG A 626 10.77 -7.23 11.93
N ASN A 627 11.93 -6.60 11.86
CA ASN A 627 12.14 -5.20 12.27
C ASN A 627 11.13 -4.24 11.62
N ASP A 628 10.72 -3.22 12.39
CA ASP A 628 9.90 -2.13 11.87
C ASP A 628 10.65 -1.38 10.76
N ILE A 629 9.90 -0.96 9.74
CA ILE A 629 10.39 -0.16 8.62
C ILE A 629 10.71 1.28 9.03
N ILE A 630 10.28 1.69 10.22
CA ILE A 630 10.64 2.97 10.83
C ILE A 630 11.60 2.77 12.01
N THR A 631 12.45 3.76 12.25
CA THR A 631 13.29 3.82 13.45
C THR A 631 12.47 4.31 14.64
N SER A 632 12.55 3.64 15.79
CA SER A 632 11.76 3.99 17.00
C SER A 632 12.04 5.38 17.56
N LYS A 633 13.27 5.89 17.42
CA LYS A 633 13.67 7.20 17.99
C LYS A 633 13.39 8.40 17.09
N THR A 634 13.46 8.22 15.76
CA THR A 634 13.42 9.35 14.81
C THR A 634 12.26 9.30 13.83
N ASN A 635 11.46 8.23 13.86
CA ASN A 635 10.38 7.97 12.89
C ASN A 635 10.82 8.05 11.42
N ARG A 636 12.13 7.89 11.14
CA ARG A 636 12.69 7.84 9.80
C ARG A 636 12.57 6.45 9.21
N ALA A 637 12.46 6.39 7.89
CA ALA A 637 12.40 5.15 7.13
C ALA A 637 13.74 4.41 7.17
N LYS A 638 13.69 3.08 7.27
CA LYS A 638 14.85 2.19 7.11
C LYS A 638 14.94 1.74 5.66
N LEU A 639 15.95 2.23 4.95
CA LEU A 639 16.15 1.94 3.54
C LEU A 639 16.80 0.56 3.34
N GLY A 640 16.61 -0.02 2.15
CA GLY A 640 17.24 -1.27 1.74
C GLY A 640 16.29 -2.30 1.12
N GLY A 641 16.86 -3.23 0.35
CA GLY A 641 16.11 -4.23 -0.42
C GLY A 641 15.19 -5.13 0.42
N ASN A 642 15.57 -5.45 1.66
CA ASN A 642 14.76 -6.32 2.53
C ASN A 642 13.43 -5.67 2.91
N TYR A 643 13.45 -4.37 3.17
CA TYR A 643 12.25 -3.60 3.49
C TYR A 643 11.38 -3.38 2.24
N GLN A 644 12.01 -3.19 1.07
CA GLN A 644 11.30 -3.13 -0.21
C GLN A 644 10.55 -4.45 -0.48
N ASP A 645 11.26 -5.58 -0.39
CA ASP A 645 10.66 -6.90 -0.60
C ASP A 645 9.49 -7.12 0.38
N LYS A 646 9.68 -6.79 1.66
CA LYS A 646 8.67 -6.93 2.72
C LYS A 646 7.41 -6.10 2.43
N ILE A 647 7.57 -4.86 1.98
CA ILE A 647 6.46 -3.95 1.62
C ILE A 647 5.69 -4.51 0.42
N CYS A 648 6.40 -4.95 -0.63
CA CYS A 648 5.79 -5.50 -1.83
C CYS A 648 5.08 -6.82 -1.55
N ALA A 649 5.66 -7.72 -0.74
CA ALA A 649 5.02 -8.97 -0.34
C ALA A 649 3.74 -8.71 0.48
N ALA A 650 3.72 -7.68 1.33
CA ALA A 650 2.52 -7.27 2.04
C ALA A 650 1.39 -6.82 1.10
N MET A 651 1.72 -6.03 0.08
CA MET A 651 0.76 -5.61 -0.96
C MET A 651 0.20 -6.81 -1.73
N LEU A 652 1.07 -7.73 -2.15
CA LEU A 652 0.69 -8.93 -2.90
C LEU A 652 -0.27 -9.84 -2.14
N PHE A 653 -0.09 -9.96 -0.81
CA PHE A 653 -0.88 -10.88 0.00
C PHE A 653 -2.12 -10.22 0.64
N ASN A 654 -2.04 -8.94 1.03
CA ASN A 654 -3.10 -8.24 1.76
C ASN A 654 -3.80 -7.12 0.96
N ASN A 655 -3.44 -6.91 -0.30
CA ASN A 655 -3.95 -5.84 -1.18
C ASN A 655 -3.61 -4.41 -0.72
N THR A 656 -2.70 -4.23 0.24
CA THR A 656 -2.30 -2.90 0.76
C THR A 656 -0.87 -2.90 1.29
N PHE A 657 -0.16 -1.80 1.05
CA PHE A 657 1.22 -1.60 1.51
C PHE A 657 1.30 -1.34 3.02
N ILE A 658 0.32 -0.66 3.64
CA ILE A 658 0.37 -0.33 5.08
C ILE A 658 0.33 -1.57 5.99
N SER A 659 -0.16 -2.68 5.45
CA SER A 659 -0.19 -3.99 6.11
C SER A 659 1.19 -4.58 6.36
N VAL A 660 2.28 -3.96 5.87
CA VAL A 660 3.67 -4.39 6.05
C VAL A 660 4.03 -4.76 7.49
N GLN A 661 3.43 -4.10 8.50
CA GLN A 661 3.62 -4.40 9.93
C GLN A 661 2.38 -4.96 10.65
N LYS A 662 1.39 -5.52 9.93
CA LYS A 662 0.12 -5.98 10.52
C LYS A 662 0.28 -7.24 11.38
N GLY A 663 1.25 -8.10 11.09
CA GLY A 663 1.49 -9.35 11.84
C GLY A 663 2.58 -9.28 12.92
N ASP A 664 3.15 -8.10 13.23
CA ASP A 664 4.24 -7.94 14.21
C ASP A 664 3.73 -7.86 15.66
N ASP A 665 4.38 -8.56 16.61
CA ASP A 665 4.05 -8.62 18.04
C ASP A 665 4.60 -7.47 18.90
N TYR A 666 5.21 -6.44 18.30
CA TYR A 666 5.91 -5.39 19.03
C TYR A 666 5.03 -4.63 20.06
N GLN A 667 5.40 -4.75 21.35
CA GLN A 667 4.70 -4.25 22.55
C GLN A 667 4.60 -2.72 22.68
N ASN A 668 5.29 -1.96 21.82
CA ASN A 668 5.33 -0.49 21.87
C ASN A 668 4.24 0.19 21.01
N ARG A 669 3.22 -0.55 20.57
CA ARG A 669 1.99 0.02 20.03
C ARG A 669 0.89 -0.09 21.09
N THR A 670 0.00 0.88 21.10
CA THR A 670 -1.11 1.06 22.07
C THR A 670 -1.67 -0.31 22.54
N PRO A 671 -1.68 -0.60 23.85
CA PRO A 671 -2.20 -1.87 24.35
C PRO A 671 -3.71 -1.88 24.18
N LYS A 672 -4.20 -2.94 23.53
CA LYS A 672 -5.59 -3.16 23.09
C LYS A 672 -5.88 -2.53 21.73
N ASP A 673 -5.55 -3.27 20.67
CA ASP A 673 -6.57 -4.19 20.18
C ASP A 673 -5.97 -5.42 19.46
N PRO A 674 -6.11 -6.63 20.03
CA PRO A 674 -5.99 -7.89 19.30
C PRO A 674 -6.93 -7.97 18.07
N ILE A 675 -7.92 -7.08 17.99
CA ILE A 675 -8.98 -7.02 16.97
C ILE A 675 -8.45 -6.70 15.56
N ASP A 676 -7.32 -5.99 15.43
CA ASP A 676 -6.80 -5.61 14.10
C ASP A 676 -5.94 -6.70 13.42
N ARG A 677 -5.61 -7.80 14.10
CA ARG A 677 -4.74 -8.86 13.53
C ARG A 677 -5.56 -10.09 13.20
N THR A 678 -5.68 -10.38 11.91
CA THR A 678 -6.33 -11.62 11.49
C THR A 678 -5.46 -12.81 11.86
N PHE A 679 -6.06 -14.00 12.02
CA PHE A 679 -5.27 -15.23 12.21
C PHE A 679 -4.28 -15.45 11.05
N ARG A 680 -4.70 -15.12 9.82
CA ARG A 680 -3.85 -15.14 8.62
C ARG A 680 -2.60 -14.28 8.81
N ASP A 681 -2.75 -13.05 9.31
CA ASP A 681 -1.63 -12.14 9.54
C ASP A 681 -0.62 -12.72 10.53
N ARG A 682 -1.09 -13.43 11.57
CA ARG A 682 -0.22 -14.10 12.56
C ARG A 682 0.53 -15.32 12.00
N LEU A 683 -0.05 -16.02 11.03
CA LEU A 683 0.55 -17.25 10.50
C LEU A 683 1.57 -16.98 9.38
N TYR A 684 1.30 -15.96 8.55
CA TYR A 684 2.08 -15.67 7.36
C TYR A 684 3.05 -14.50 7.54
N TYR A 685 3.01 -13.76 8.64
CA TYR A 685 4.03 -12.76 8.97
C TYR A 685 5.31 -13.43 9.52
N PRO A 686 6.51 -12.95 9.14
CA PRO A 686 6.79 -11.92 8.16
C PRO A 686 6.43 -12.39 6.74
N TRP A 687 5.94 -11.46 5.91
CA TRP A 687 5.40 -11.75 4.57
C TRP A 687 6.38 -12.44 3.60
N ILE A 688 7.66 -12.50 3.98
CA ILE A 688 8.72 -13.23 3.29
C ILE A 688 9.35 -14.21 4.28
N LYS A 689 9.47 -15.47 3.85
CA LYS A 689 10.24 -16.50 4.54
C LYS A 689 11.59 -16.66 3.85
N ALA A 690 12.61 -16.97 4.64
CA ALA A 690 13.93 -17.31 4.13
C ALA A 690 14.13 -18.82 4.24
N ALA A 691 14.75 -19.42 3.23
CA ALA A 691 15.03 -20.84 3.18
C ALA A 691 16.39 -21.11 2.56
N MET A 692 16.91 -22.31 2.78
CA MET A 692 18.09 -22.81 2.10
C MET A 692 17.88 -24.22 1.55
N SER A 693 18.60 -24.57 0.49
CA SER A 693 18.57 -25.92 -0.08
C SER A 693 19.91 -26.32 -0.68
N GLN A 694 20.18 -27.63 -0.71
CA GLN A 694 21.29 -28.20 -1.47
C GLN A 694 20.96 -28.38 -2.97
N GLY A 695 19.74 -28.07 -3.38
CA GLY A 695 19.22 -28.36 -4.72
C GLY A 695 18.55 -29.74 -4.77
N PRO A 696 18.11 -30.17 -5.97
CA PRO A 696 17.54 -31.51 -6.16
C PRO A 696 18.50 -32.61 -5.72
N GLU A 697 17.95 -33.71 -5.19
CA GLU A 697 18.75 -34.84 -4.75
C GLU A 697 19.47 -35.52 -5.93
N LYS A 698 20.66 -36.06 -5.68
CA LYS A 698 21.45 -36.72 -6.73
C LYS A 698 20.81 -38.04 -7.18
N ASP A 699 20.24 -38.78 -6.23
CA ASP A 699 19.66 -40.11 -6.46
C ASP A 699 18.17 -40.03 -6.84
N ASP A 700 17.50 -38.93 -6.49
CA ASP A 700 16.14 -38.59 -6.94
C ASP A 700 16.06 -37.12 -7.38
N PRO A 701 16.40 -36.82 -8.65
CA PRO A 701 16.37 -35.46 -9.20
C PRO A 701 14.97 -34.81 -9.17
N GLY A 702 13.92 -35.61 -8.94
CA GLY A 702 12.55 -35.12 -8.76
C GLY A 702 12.27 -34.58 -7.36
N THR A 703 13.16 -34.78 -6.39
CA THR A 703 12.95 -34.38 -5.00
C THR A 703 13.96 -33.33 -4.55
N GLU A 704 13.50 -32.34 -3.78
CA GLU A 704 14.34 -31.32 -3.19
C GLU A 704 13.93 -31.07 -1.73
N HIS A 705 14.93 -30.86 -0.87
CA HIS A 705 14.73 -30.51 0.53
C HIS A 705 15.12 -29.07 0.81
N ASP A 706 14.19 -28.34 1.41
CA ASP A 706 14.39 -26.98 1.85
C ASP A 706 14.36 -26.90 3.37
N PHE A 707 15.34 -26.21 3.95
CA PHE A 707 15.30 -25.80 5.34
C PHE A 707 14.69 -24.41 5.43
N GLU A 708 13.47 -24.31 5.95
CA GLU A 708 12.68 -23.08 5.99
C GLU A 708 12.49 -22.57 7.41
N ILE A 709 12.67 -21.27 7.60
CA ILE A 709 12.52 -20.66 8.92
C ILE A 709 11.33 -19.69 8.93
N SER A 710 10.51 -19.79 9.97
CA SER A 710 9.43 -18.84 10.26
C SER A 710 9.62 -18.19 11.64
N MET A 711 8.98 -17.05 11.88
CA MET A 711 9.19 -16.32 13.15
C MET A 711 8.68 -17.05 14.39
N LYS A 712 7.64 -17.89 14.28
CA LYS A 712 7.21 -18.78 15.38
C LYS A 712 8.30 -19.74 15.83
N LEU A 713 9.31 -19.94 14.98
CA LEU A 713 10.33 -20.97 15.12
C LEU A 713 11.70 -20.43 15.55
N VAL A 714 11.97 -19.12 15.54
CA VAL A 714 13.31 -18.60 15.93
C VAL A 714 13.48 -18.44 17.43
N GLU A 715 12.37 -18.39 18.17
CA GLU A 715 12.34 -18.47 19.64
C GLU A 715 12.29 -19.94 20.13
N ASP A 716 12.31 -20.91 19.21
CA ASP A 716 12.32 -22.35 19.49
C ASP A 716 13.79 -22.85 19.57
N GLU A 717 14.19 -23.36 20.75
CA GLU A 717 15.53 -23.90 21.00
C GLU A 717 15.89 -25.03 20.02
N VAL A 718 14.91 -25.78 19.50
CA VAL A 718 15.11 -26.86 18.53
C VAL A 718 15.57 -26.31 17.17
N ALA A 719 15.04 -25.17 16.76
CA ALA A 719 15.44 -24.50 15.51
C ALA A 719 16.88 -24.02 15.57
N GLN A 720 17.26 -23.43 16.70
CA GLN A 720 18.63 -22.98 16.92
C GLN A 720 19.60 -24.17 17.01
N ALA A 721 19.16 -25.28 17.62
CA ALA A 721 19.94 -26.51 17.67
C ALA A 721 20.13 -27.15 16.29
N GLU A 722 19.09 -27.22 15.44
CA GLU A 722 19.20 -27.71 14.06
C GLU A 722 20.06 -26.78 13.18
N LEU A 723 19.91 -25.46 13.32
CA LEU A 723 20.78 -24.48 12.65
C LEU A 723 22.24 -24.61 13.09
N ALA A 724 22.49 -24.88 14.38
CA ALA A 724 23.84 -25.09 14.89
C ALA A 724 24.47 -26.41 14.41
N ARG A 725 23.66 -27.39 13.99
CA ARG A 725 24.12 -28.64 13.37
C ARG A 725 24.54 -28.46 11.91
N HIS A 726 24.11 -27.39 11.23
CA HIS A 726 24.57 -27.09 9.89
C HIS A 726 26.02 -26.57 9.91
N PRO A 727 26.92 -27.14 9.08
CA PRO A 727 28.29 -26.67 9.01
C PRO A 727 28.38 -25.20 8.61
N LYS A 728 29.14 -24.43 9.38
CA LYS A 728 29.43 -23.00 9.17
C LYS A 728 30.00 -22.68 7.78
N ASP A 729 30.82 -23.56 7.23
CA ASP A 729 31.43 -23.39 5.91
C ASP A 729 30.57 -23.92 4.74
N GLU A 730 29.33 -24.35 5.00
CA GLU A 730 28.46 -24.92 3.97
C GLU A 730 27.95 -23.86 2.99
N THR A 731 28.03 -24.17 1.69
CA THR A 731 27.39 -23.36 0.64
C THR A 731 26.06 -23.99 0.24
N ALA A 732 25.00 -23.20 0.19
CA ALA A 732 23.66 -23.63 -0.19
C ALA A 732 22.97 -22.60 -1.10
N TYR A 733 21.88 -22.97 -1.77
CA TYR A 733 21.03 -22.01 -2.47
C TYR A 733 20.20 -21.25 -1.44
N PHE A 734 20.35 -19.92 -1.40
CA PHE A 734 19.59 -19.06 -0.50
C PHE A 734 18.30 -18.61 -1.16
N LYS A 735 17.15 -19.06 -0.64
CA LYS A 735 15.83 -18.86 -1.24
C LYS A 735 14.97 -17.89 -0.44
N LYS A 736 14.16 -17.11 -1.16
CA LYS A 736 13.08 -16.30 -0.59
C LYS A 736 11.74 -16.88 -1.00
N TYR A 737 10.83 -16.98 -0.04
CA TYR A 737 9.46 -17.42 -0.27
C TYR A 737 8.44 -16.35 0.14
N PHE A 738 7.46 -16.09 -0.73
CA PHE A 738 6.30 -15.26 -0.44
C PHE A 738 5.05 -15.85 -1.10
N HIS A 739 3.88 -15.25 -0.87
CA HIS A 739 2.61 -15.84 -1.28
C HIS A 739 1.81 -14.92 -2.21
N LEU A 740 1.16 -15.54 -3.19
CA LEU A 740 0.20 -14.92 -4.11
C LEU A 740 -1.12 -15.68 -4.05
N TRP A 741 -2.23 -14.98 -4.27
CA TRP A 741 -3.54 -15.61 -4.38
C TRP A 741 -3.71 -16.24 -5.76
N GLN A 742 -4.26 -17.45 -5.81
CA GLN A 742 -4.68 -18.04 -7.09
C GLN A 742 -5.95 -17.36 -7.57
N GLY A 743 -6.00 -17.03 -8.86
CA GLY A 743 -7.21 -16.55 -9.50
C GLY A 743 -8.30 -17.61 -9.47
N ALA A 744 -9.54 -17.21 -9.26
CA ALA A 744 -10.68 -18.11 -9.25
C ALA A 744 -11.90 -17.50 -9.94
N PHE A 745 -12.85 -18.35 -10.35
CA PHE A 745 -13.99 -17.89 -11.13
C PHE A 745 -15.17 -17.43 -10.26
N LEU A 746 -15.59 -18.25 -9.29
CA LEU A 746 -16.80 -18.03 -8.49
C LEU A 746 -16.48 -18.21 -7.00
N LEU A 747 -16.91 -17.26 -6.17
CA LEU A 747 -16.99 -17.39 -4.72
C LEU A 747 -18.45 -17.36 -4.28
N LYS A 748 -18.84 -18.26 -3.38
CA LYS A 748 -20.12 -18.23 -2.68
C LYS A 748 -19.87 -17.80 -1.24
N LEU A 749 -20.54 -16.74 -0.78
CA LEU A 749 -20.51 -16.29 0.61
C LEU A 749 -21.90 -16.40 1.24
N ASP A 750 -21.93 -16.89 2.47
CA ASP A 750 -23.13 -17.03 3.28
C ASP A 750 -23.39 -15.77 4.13
N ARG A 751 -24.57 -15.71 4.78
CA ARG A 751 -25.01 -14.57 5.62
C ARG A 751 -24.10 -14.25 6.82
N GLY A 752 -23.09 -15.08 7.10
CA GLY A 752 -22.06 -14.87 8.13
C GLY A 752 -20.62 -14.87 7.59
N GLY A 753 -20.44 -14.80 6.27
CA GLY A 753 -19.14 -14.99 5.62
C GLY A 753 -18.10 -13.97 6.08
N ASN A 754 -17.03 -14.45 6.71
CA ASN A 754 -15.95 -13.60 7.18
C ASN A 754 -15.04 -13.17 6.00
N LEU A 755 -15.17 -11.90 5.57
CA LEU A 755 -14.36 -11.29 4.50
C LEU A 755 -12.88 -11.09 4.88
N GLU A 756 -12.50 -11.22 6.14
CA GLU A 756 -11.12 -11.02 6.59
C GLU A 756 -10.19 -12.19 6.23
N VAL A 757 -10.75 -13.39 6.11
CA VAL A 757 -9.99 -14.63 5.91
C VAL A 757 -9.84 -15.02 4.44
N GLU A 758 -10.52 -14.38 3.51
CA GLU A 758 -10.43 -14.65 2.07
C GLU A 758 -10.24 -13.34 1.29
N ASN A 759 -9.50 -13.39 0.20
CA ASN A 759 -9.36 -12.27 -0.71
C ASN A 759 -10.45 -12.33 -1.78
N VAL A 760 -11.61 -11.74 -1.49
CA VAL A 760 -12.77 -11.77 -2.40
C VAL A 760 -12.49 -11.17 -3.78
N ALA A 761 -11.48 -10.30 -3.90
CA ALA A 761 -11.09 -9.70 -5.17
C ALA A 761 -10.42 -10.70 -6.14
N ARG A 762 -9.95 -11.86 -5.66
CA ARG A 762 -9.36 -12.91 -6.51
C ARG A 762 -10.39 -13.68 -7.35
N PHE A 763 -11.68 -13.39 -7.18
CA PHE A 763 -12.77 -14.07 -7.87
C PHE A 763 -13.37 -13.20 -8.97
N ARG A 764 -13.64 -13.80 -10.13
CA ARG A 764 -14.31 -13.09 -11.23
C ARG A 764 -15.74 -12.69 -10.87
N ILE A 765 -16.48 -13.56 -10.18
CA ILE A 765 -17.86 -13.37 -9.74
C ILE A 765 -17.99 -13.77 -8.26
N VAL A 766 -18.72 -12.97 -7.48
CA VAL A 766 -19.07 -13.27 -6.09
C VAL A 766 -20.58 -13.41 -5.97
N GLN A 767 -21.05 -14.55 -5.47
CA GLN A 767 -22.45 -14.83 -5.17
C GLN A 767 -22.69 -14.63 -3.67
N ILE A 768 -23.74 -13.89 -3.35
CA ILE A 768 -24.20 -13.61 -2.00
C ILE A 768 -25.72 -13.79 -1.91
N ASP A 769 -26.20 -14.07 -0.71
CA ASP A 769 -27.63 -13.91 -0.40
C ASP A 769 -28.03 -12.43 -0.47
N GLU A 770 -29.35 -12.16 -0.54
CA GLU A 770 -29.90 -10.80 -0.49
C GLU A 770 -29.49 -10.09 0.81
N ASN A 771 -28.39 -9.34 0.75
CA ASN A 771 -27.80 -8.59 1.84
C ASN A 771 -27.08 -7.33 1.30
N GLU A 772 -27.70 -6.17 1.49
CA GLU A 772 -27.18 -4.87 1.03
C GLU A 772 -25.92 -4.40 1.76
N GLN A 773 -25.69 -4.86 2.99
CA GLN A 773 -24.47 -4.53 3.71
C GLN A 773 -23.29 -5.33 3.16
N LEU A 774 -23.44 -6.64 2.99
CA LEU A 774 -22.40 -7.50 2.43
C LEU A 774 -22.10 -7.10 0.97
N PHE A 775 -23.11 -6.75 0.18
CA PHE A 775 -22.93 -6.19 -1.16
C PHE A 775 -22.03 -4.94 -1.14
N ARG A 776 -22.29 -4.02 -0.21
CA ARG A 776 -21.49 -2.80 0.00
C ARG A 776 -20.05 -3.10 0.36
N GLU A 777 -19.83 -4.02 1.29
CA GLU A 777 -18.49 -4.41 1.75
C GLU A 777 -17.69 -5.03 0.59
N ILE A 778 -18.30 -5.90 -0.22
CA ILE A 778 -17.66 -6.50 -1.40
C ILE A 778 -17.36 -5.44 -2.49
N ARG A 779 -18.26 -4.48 -2.70
CA ARG A 779 -18.07 -3.36 -3.63
C ARG A 779 -16.93 -2.45 -3.20
N ASP A 780 -16.77 -2.19 -1.90
CA ASP A 780 -15.65 -1.43 -1.36
C ASP A 780 -14.30 -2.13 -1.59
N LYS A 781 -14.27 -3.47 -1.67
CA LYS A 781 -13.08 -4.23 -2.12
C LYS A 781 -12.80 -4.12 -3.63
N GLY A 782 -13.66 -3.43 -4.38
CA GLY A 782 -13.51 -3.18 -5.82
C GLY A 782 -14.05 -4.29 -6.72
N VAL A 783 -14.78 -5.26 -6.18
CA VAL A 783 -15.41 -6.34 -6.96
C VAL A 783 -16.68 -5.81 -7.63
N ILE A 784 -16.78 -5.99 -8.95
CA ILE A 784 -17.93 -5.50 -9.72
C ILE A 784 -18.99 -6.57 -9.98
N ARG A 785 -18.59 -7.82 -10.20
CA ARG A 785 -19.54 -8.88 -10.54
C ARG A 785 -20.06 -9.53 -9.26
N VAL A 786 -21.09 -8.92 -8.69
CA VAL A 786 -21.75 -9.41 -7.46
C VAL A 786 -23.17 -9.86 -7.81
N LEU A 787 -23.50 -11.12 -7.50
CA LEU A 787 -24.81 -11.73 -7.71
C LEU A 787 -25.54 -11.85 -6.37
N GLN A 788 -26.69 -11.20 -6.24
CA GLN A 788 -27.62 -11.39 -5.13
C GLN A 788 -28.69 -12.41 -5.55
N THR A 789 -28.51 -13.67 -5.19
CA THR A 789 -29.42 -14.77 -5.57
C THR A 789 -29.44 -15.83 -4.46
N PRO A 790 -30.58 -16.51 -4.23
CA PRO A 790 -30.66 -17.62 -3.27
C PRO A 790 -29.57 -18.68 -3.50
N GLN A 791 -29.16 -19.36 -2.43
CA GLN A 791 -28.01 -20.27 -2.36
C GLN A 791 -28.11 -21.59 -3.18
N GLU A 792 -28.37 -21.51 -4.48
CA GLU A 792 -28.13 -22.64 -5.38
C GLU A 792 -26.64 -22.69 -5.78
N ASP A 793 -26.09 -23.90 -5.89
CA ASP A 793 -24.74 -24.10 -6.42
C ASP A 793 -24.75 -23.88 -7.93
N LEU A 794 -24.24 -22.72 -8.34
CA LEU A 794 -24.20 -22.32 -9.74
C LEU A 794 -22.96 -22.88 -10.44
N THR A 795 -23.13 -23.42 -11.65
CA THR A 795 -22.00 -23.66 -12.56
C THR A 795 -21.40 -22.33 -13.00
N LYS A 796 -20.13 -22.33 -13.43
CA LYS A 796 -19.45 -21.11 -13.95
C LYS A 796 -20.26 -20.43 -15.06
N GLU A 797 -20.84 -21.22 -15.97
CA GLU A 797 -21.67 -20.70 -17.06
C GLU A 797 -23.01 -20.13 -16.56
N ALA A 798 -23.66 -20.80 -15.60
CA ALA A 798 -24.91 -20.30 -15.02
C ALA A 798 -24.68 -18.98 -14.28
N ALA A 799 -23.60 -18.88 -13.49
CA ALA A 799 -23.21 -17.65 -12.81
C ALA A 799 -22.92 -16.51 -13.80
N TYR A 800 -22.16 -16.76 -14.87
CA TYR A 800 -21.89 -15.72 -15.89
C TYR A 800 -23.17 -15.32 -16.63
N ARG A 801 -24.05 -16.26 -16.95
CA ARG A 801 -25.34 -15.97 -17.58
C ARG A 801 -26.20 -15.06 -16.70
N LEU A 802 -26.31 -15.38 -15.41
CA LEU A 802 -27.03 -14.55 -14.44
C LEU A 802 -26.38 -13.17 -14.32
N TRP A 803 -25.05 -13.10 -14.27
CA TRP A 803 -24.33 -11.82 -14.29
C TRP A 803 -24.67 -10.98 -15.51
N LEU A 804 -24.67 -11.54 -16.72
CA LEU A 804 -25.05 -10.77 -17.91
C LEU A 804 -26.52 -10.36 -17.90
N GLN A 805 -27.42 -11.19 -17.35
CA GLN A 805 -28.83 -10.84 -17.18
C GLN A 805 -29.02 -9.68 -16.20
N THR A 806 -28.28 -9.68 -15.09
CA THR A 806 -28.20 -8.54 -14.18
C THR A 806 -27.64 -7.35 -14.94
N TRP A 807 -26.43 -7.45 -15.51
CA TRP A 807 -25.66 -6.37 -16.13
C TRP A 807 -26.37 -5.68 -17.31
N PHE A 808 -26.96 -6.44 -18.23
CA PHE A 808 -27.68 -5.89 -19.39
C PHE A 808 -29.18 -5.68 -19.15
N GLY A 809 -29.74 -6.28 -18.10
CA GLY A 809 -31.16 -6.32 -17.80
C GLY A 809 -31.90 -7.50 -18.45
N GLU A 810 -32.86 -8.08 -17.71
CA GLU A 810 -33.52 -9.37 -18.05
C GLU A 810 -34.25 -9.43 -19.41
N LYS A 811 -34.67 -8.27 -19.92
CA LYS A 811 -35.42 -8.16 -21.18
C LYS A 811 -34.53 -7.83 -22.38
N HIS A 812 -33.23 -7.59 -22.17
CA HIS A 812 -32.34 -7.25 -23.27
C HIS A 812 -32.00 -8.48 -24.13
N THR A 813 -32.09 -8.30 -25.44
CA THR A 813 -31.73 -9.29 -26.45
C THR A 813 -31.00 -8.57 -27.58
N PHE A 814 -29.87 -9.11 -28.00
CA PHE A 814 -29.09 -8.51 -29.08
C PHE A 814 -28.43 -9.56 -29.96
N ARG A 815 -28.09 -9.12 -31.17
CA ARG A 815 -27.31 -9.88 -32.15
C ARG A 815 -26.21 -8.97 -32.67
N PHE A 816 -24.97 -9.33 -32.39
CA PHE A 816 -23.83 -8.77 -33.10
C PHE A 816 -23.60 -9.58 -34.38
N ILE A 817 -23.35 -8.86 -35.47
CA ILE A 817 -22.95 -9.42 -36.76
C ILE A 817 -21.56 -8.90 -37.05
N PHE A 818 -20.59 -9.81 -37.12
CA PHE A 818 -19.23 -9.47 -37.50
C PHE A 818 -19.13 -9.53 -39.01
N HIS A 819 -18.74 -8.41 -39.61
CA HIS A 819 -18.44 -8.30 -41.03
C HIS A 819 -16.94 -8.17 -41.20
N LYS A 820 -16.39 -8.89 -42.17
CA LYS A 820 -15.04 -8.65 -42.66
C LYS A 820 -15.17 -8.10 -44.08
N ASP A 821 -14.61 -6.92 -44.31
CA ASP A 821 -14.78 -6.20 -45.56
C ASP A 821 -16.29 -6.04 -45.91
N GLN A 822 -16.83 -6.72 -46.93
CA GLN A 822 -18.26 -6.62 -47.28
C GLN A 822 -19.11 -7.82 -46.86
N GLU A 823 -18.53 -8.85 -46.25
CA GLU A 823 -19.20 -10.13 -46.00
C GLU A 823 -19.42 -10.39 -44.50
N ASN A 824 -20.50 -11.10 -44.19
CA ASN A 824 -20.82 -11.53 -42.83
C ASN A 824 -19.99 -12.79 -42.51
N VAL A 825 -19.14 -12.72 -41.49
CA VAL A 825 -18.30 -13.86 -41.09
C VAL A 825 -18.88 -14.62 -39.90
N SER A 826 -19.59 -13.95 -38.99
CA SER A 826 -20.16 -14.61 -37.81
C SER A 826 -21.24 -13.80 -37.08
N TYR A 827 -21.94 -14.49 -36.19
CA TYR A 827 -23.05 -13.97 -35.40
C TYR A 827 -22.86 -14.30 -33.91
N LEU A 828 -22.98 -13.31 -33.04
CA LEU A 828 -23.03 -13.49 -31.58
C LEU A 828 -24.42 -13.09 -31.06
N ILE A 829 -25.14 -14.06 -30.52
CA ILE A 829 -26.54 -13.95 -30.11
C ILE A 829 -26.64 -13.99 -28.59
N TYR A 830 -27.32 -13.01 -28.00
CA TYR A 830 -27.65 -12.98 -26.58
C TYR A 830 -29.16 -12.94 -26.37
N ASP A 831 -29.67 -13.88 -25.58
CA ASP A 831 -31.04 -13.88 -25.06
C ASP A 831 -31.14 -14.53 -23.67
N LYS A 832 -32.36 -14.74 -23.17
CA LYS A 832 -32.61 -15.37 -21.86
C LYS A 832 -31.96 -16.75 -21.69
N LYS A 833 -31.65 -17.46 -22.79
CA LYS A 833 -30.97 -18.77 -22.72
C LYS A 833 -29.45 -18.64 -22.53
N GLY A 834 -28.88 -17.46 -22.77
CA GLY A 834 -27.45 -17.19 -22.66
C GLY A 834 -26.86 -16.65 -23.97
N VAL A 835 -25.55 -16.81 -24.12
CA VAL A 835 -24.80 -16.38 -25.31
C VAL A 835 -24.51 -17.56 -26.22
N ARG A 836 -24.69 -17.37 -27.52
CA ARG A 836 -24.33 -18.34 -28.57
C ARG A 836 -23.57 -17.65 -29.68
N TYR A 837 -22.49 -18.28 -30.12
CA TYR A 837 -21.70 -17.85 -31.27
C TYR A 837 -21.95 -18.81 -32.45
N PHE A 838 -22.12 -18.26 -33.64
CA PHE A 838 -22.28 -19.02 -34.87
C PHE A 838 -21.34 -18.46 -35.94
N PRO A 839 -20.48 -19.30 -36.57
CA PRO A 839 -19.96 -19.03 -37.90
C PRO A 839 -21.10 -18.70 -38.87
N ALA A 840 -20.81 -17.96 -39.95
CA ALA A 840 -21.84 -17.53 -40.89
C ALA A 840 -22.62 -18.73 -41.46
N ASP A 841 -21.92 -19.77 -41.91
CA ASP A 841 -22.52 -20.97 -42.50
C ASP A 841 -23.44 -21.68 -41.50
N ASP A 842 -22.95 -21.97 -40.29
CA ASP A 842 -23.72 -22.58 -39.20
C ASP A 842 -24.98 -21.77 -38.84
N TYR A 843 -24.91 -20.43 -38.89
CA TYR A 843 -26.08 -19.58 -38.66
C TYR A 843 -27.13 -19.74 -39.76
N HIS A 844 -26.69 -19.90 -41.01
CA HIS A 844 -27.59 -20.07 -42.16
C HIS A 844 -28.23 -21.45 -42.20
N GLU A 845 -27.63 -22.48 -41.60
CA GLU A 845 -28.19 -23.83 -41.43
C GLU A 845 -29.29 -23.91 -40.35
N LEU A 846 -29.41 -22.92 -39.47
CA LEU A 846 -30.47 -22.89 -38.46
C LEU A 846 -31.88 -22.89 -39.07
N ASP A 847 -32.83 -23.52 -38.37
CA ASP A 847 -34.22 -23.54 -38.79
C ASP A 847 -34.80 -22.12 -38.96
N GLU A 848 -35.75 -21.96 -39.89
CA GLU A 848 -36.30 -20.65 -40.25
C GLU A 848 -36.96 -19.95 -39.06
N LYS A 849 -37.58 -20.69 -38.13
CA LYS A 849 -38.23 -20.13 -36.95
C LYS A 849 -37.19 -19.52 -36.00
N THR A 850 -36.08 -20.20 -35.78
CA THR A 850 -34.96 -19.70 -34.97
C THR A 850 -34.31 -18.47 -35.62
N ARG A 851 -34.04 -18.51 -36.94
CA ARG A 851 -33.48 -17.35 -37.66
C ARG A 851 -34.40 -16.14 -37.62
N LYS A 852 -35.72 -16.33 -37.80
CA LYS A 852 -36.73 -15.26 -37.65
C LYS A 852 -36.78 -14.71 -36.23
N LYS A 853 -36.64 -15.57 -35.21
CA LYS A 853 -36.56 -15.14 -33.81
C LYS A 853 -35.35 -14.24 -33.58
N PHE A 854 -34.16 -14.68 -33.97
CA PHE A 854 -32.92 -13.91 -33.83
C PHE A 854 -32.92 -12.64 -34.67
N GLY A 855 -33.61 -12.65 -35.82
CA GLY A 855 -33.82 -11.47 -36.65
C GLY A 855 -34.59 -10.33 -35.97
N LYS A 856 -35.39 -10.63 -34.93
CA LYS A 856 -36.12 -9.63 -34.13
C LYS A 856 -35.26 -8.99 -33.03
N TYR A 857 -34.10 -9.56 -32.72
CA TYR A 857 -33.23 -9.02 -31.67
C TYR A 857 -32.55 -7.73 -32.12
N LYS A 858 -32.12 -6.90 -31.15
CA LYS A 858 -31.43 -5.64 -31.45
C LYS A 858 -30.15 -5.92 -32.25
N LYS A 859 -30.14 -5.46 -33.50
CA LYS A 859 -29.03 -5.68 -34.45
C LYS A 859 -27.91 -4.67 -34.19
N HIS A 860 -26.70 -5.16 -34.05
CA HIS A 860 -25.47 -4.36 -34.12
C HIS A 860 -24.48 -5.00 -35.09
N VAL A 861 -23.92 -4.19 -35.97
CA VAL A 861 -23.00 -4.65 -37.02
C VAL A 861 -21.62 -4.10 -36.73
N ILE A 862 -20.63 -4.98 -36.63
CA ILE A 862 -19.23 -4.62 -36.42
C ILE A 862 -18.50 -4.93 -37.71
N ARG A 863 -18.07 -3.88 -38.41
CA ARG A 863 -17.34 -3.99 -39.67
C ARG A 863 -15.85 -3.94 -39.40
N MET A 864 -15.13 -4.99 -39.75
CA MET A 864 -13.71 -5.18 -39.43
C MET A 864 -12.86 -5.25 -40.70
N ALA A 865 -11.64 -4.72 -40.64
CA ALA A 865 -10.66 -4.80 -41.72
C ALA A 865 -9.23 -4.98 -41.16
N HIS A 866 -8.31 -5.50 -41.99
CA HIS A 866 -6.91 -5.69 -41.59
C HIS A 866 -6.18 -4.35 -41.49
N SER A 867 -5.60 -4.05 -40.33
CA SER A 867 -4.97 -2.75 -40.07
C SER A 867 -3.69 -2.44 -40.89
N GLU A 868 -3.11 -3.38 -41.63
CA GLU A 868 -1.98 -3.13 -42.59
C GLU A 868 -2.43 -2.74 -44.00
N ASN A 869 -3.66 -3.08 -44.41
CA ASN A 869 -4.20 -2.66 -45.72
C ASN A 869 -4.57 -1.17 -45.73
N THR A 870 -4.16 -0.41 -44.71
CA THR A 870 -4.42 1.02 -44.57
C THR A 870 -3.67 1.93 -45.56
N GLN A 871 -2.82 1.36 -46.41
CA GLN A 871 -2.18 2.08 -47.53
C GLN A 871 -2.94 1.95 -48.87
N SER A 872 -3.93 1.06 -49.00
CA SER A 872 -4.77 1.02 -50.20
C SER A 872 -5.83 2.14 -50.13
N GLN A 873 -6.15 2.76 -51.27
CA GLN A 873 -7.01 3.96 -51.35
C GLN A 873 -8.44 3.77 -50.78
N GLN A 874 -8.87 2.54 -50.48
CA GLN A 874 -10.11 2.25 -49.76
C GLN A 874 -10.04 2.57 -48.26
N ALA A 875 -8.85 2.73 -47.69
CA ALA A 875 -8.62 2.81 -46.24
C ALA A 875 -8.76 4.20 -45.58
N LYS A 876 -9.26 5.21 -46.31
CA LYS A 876 -9.75 6.45 -45.70
C LYS A 876 -11.23 6.35 -45.26
N SER A 877 -11.87 5.19 -45.41
CA SER A 877 -13.28 5.03 -45.04
C SER A 877 -13.44 4.97 -43.52
N THR A 878 -14.23 5.89 -42.97
CA THR A 878 -14.67 5.94 -41.57
C THR A 878 -15.64 4.81 -41.19
N GLU A 879 -15.53 3.64 -41.80
CA GLU A 879 -16.54 2.58 -41.75
C GLU A 879 -16.08 1.27 -41.09
N PHE A 880 -14.78 1.05 -40.93
CA PHE A 880 -14.23 -0.22 -40.44
C PHE A 880 -13.36 -0.03 -39.19
N VAL A 881 -13.54 -0.92 -38.20
CA VAL A 881 -12.60 -1.07 -37.08
C VAL A 881 -11.41 -1.94 -37.50
N GLY A 882 -10.22 -1.54 -37.06
CA GLY A 882 -8.98 -2.26 -37.34
C GLY A 882 -8.81 -3.48 -36.44
N ILE A 883 -8.44 -4.63 -37.02
CA ILE A 883 -8.13 -5.85 -36.28
C ILE A 883 -6.78 -6.46 -36.71
N ARG A 884 -6.16 -7.25 -35.81
CA ARG A 884 -4.92 -8.00 -36.06
C ARG A 884 -5.12 -9.49 -35.83
N SER A 885 -4.48 -10.31 -36.66
CA SER A 885 -4.42 -11.77 -36.47
C SER A 885 -3.75 -12.18 -35.14
N TYR A 886 -2.87 -11.33 -34.62
CA TYR A 886 -2.20 -11.51 -33.34
C TYR A 886 -2.80 -10.69 -32.20
N GLY A 887 -3.94 -10.01 -32.42
CA GLY A 887 -4.66 -9.23 -31.42
C GLY A 887 -5.57 -10.11 -30.54
N ILE A 888 -6.14 -9.50 -29.49
CA ILE A 888 -6.87 -10.25 -28.45
C ILE A 888 -8.06 -11.05 -28.99
N LEU A 889 -8.79 -10.50 -29.97
CA LEU A 889 -9.97 -11.16 -30.55
C LEU A 889 -9.58 -12.53 -31.12
N ALA A 890 -8.52 -12.57 -31.92
CA ALA A 890 -8.07 -13.78 -32.57
C ALA A 890 -7.42 -14.76 -31.57
N LYS A 891 -6.48 -14.29 -30.75
CA LYS A 891 -5.69 -15.14 -29.86
C LYS A 891 -6.48 -15.74 -28.70
N LYS A 892 -7.35 -14.94 -28.07
CA LYS A 892 -8.05 -15.36 -26.85
C LYS A 892 -9.33 -16.13 -27.16
N PHE A 893 -10.15 -15.62 -28.07
CA PHE A 893 -11.52 -16.12 -28.22
C PHE A 893 -11.66 -17.28 -29.20
N PHE A 894 -10.82 -17.36 -30.24
CA PHE A 894 -11.02 -18.32 -31.33
C PHE A 894 -9.92 -19.37 -31.41
N ASP A 895 -10.29 -20.59 -31.79
CA ASP A 895 -9.34 -21.68 -32.03
C ASP A 895 -8.65 -21.55 -33.39
N ARG A 896 -7.32 -21.76 -33.40
CA ARG A 896 -6.50 -22.01 -34.61
C ARG A 896 -6.73 -21.01 -35.77
N LEU A 897 -6.76 -19.72 -35.45
CA LEU A 897 -6.68 -18.65 -36.46
C LEU A 897 -5.22 -18.44 -36.86
N GLU A 898 -4.81 -18.87 -38.05
CA GLU A 898 -3.47 -18.58 -38.59
C GLU A 898 -3.44 -17.23 -39.31
N GLY A 899 -4.58 -16.81 -39.88
CA GLY A 899 -4.75 -15.50 -40.50
C GLY A 899 -6.18 -14.96 -40.42
N LEU A 900 -6.38 -13.69 -40.83
CA LEU A 900 -7.71 -13.07 -40.81
C LEU A 900 -8.72 -13.71 -41.79
N HIS A 901 -8.28 -14.58 -42.72
CA HIS A 901 -9.17 -15.29 -43.64
C HIS A 901 -9.92 -16.44 -42.95
N ASP A 902 -9.37 -16.97 -41.85
CA ASP A 902 -9.97 -18.08 -41.11
C ASP A 902 -11.21 -17.69 -40.29
N PHE A 903 -11.49 -16.38 -40.17
CA PHE A 903 -12.64 -15.87 -39.39
C PHE A 903 -14.00 -16.41 -39.84
N TYR A 904 -14.16 -16.82 -41.11
CA TYR A 904 -15.39 -17.42 -41.61
C TYR A 904 -15.72 -18.76 -40.94
N TYR A 905 -14.68 -19.52 -40.58
CA TYR A 905 -14.80 -20.86 -39.98
C TYR A 905 -14.41 -20.87 -38.50
N ALA A 906 -14.02 -19.72 -37.95
CA ALA A 906 -13.51 -19.59 -36.60
C ALA A 906 -14.57 -19.99 -35.58
N ARG A 907 -14.21 -20.94 -34.71
CA ARG A 907 -15.04 -21.38 -33.58
C ARG A 907 -14.49 -20.81 -32.28
N ILE A 908 -15.40 -20.48 -31.37
CA ILE A 908 -15.01 -19.95 -30.06
C ILE A 908 -14.49 -21.07 -29.16
N LYS A 909 -13.37 -20.84 -28.46
CA LYS A 909 -12.69 -21.92 -27.71
C LYS A 909 -13.54 -22.52 -26.59
N SER A 910 -14.40 -21.72 -25.97
CA SER A 910 -15.29 -22.17 -24.92
C SER A 910 -16.55 -21.31 -24.79
N PRO A 911 -17.65 -21.85 -24.21
CA PRO A 911 -18.85 -21.06 -23.94
C PRO A 911 -18.60 -19.88 -23.00
N LEU A 912 -17.73 -20.03 -21.99
CA LEU A 912 -17.36 -18.95 -21.07
C LEU A 912 -16.74 -17.75 -21.80
N LEU A 913 -15.91 -18.01 -22.82
CA LEU A 913 -15.34 -16.95 -23.65
C LEU A 913 -16.40 -16.27 -24.53
N ALA A 914 -17.49 -16.96 -24.89
CA ALA A 914 -18.64 -16.32 -25.56
C ALA A 914 -19.32 -15.30 -24.65
N TYR A 915 -19.55 -15.66 -23.38
CA TYR A 915 -20.07 -14.74 -22.38
C TYR A 915 -19.14 -13.54 -22.19
N GLU A 916 -17.83 -13.79 -22.11
CA GLU A 916 -16.83 -12.74 -21.95
C GLU A 916 -16.75 -11.79 -23.16
N LEU A 917 -16.86 -12.31 -24.38
CA LEU A 917 -16.91 -11.50 -25.60
C LEU A 917 -18.18 -10.64 -25.64
N ALA A 918 -19.32 -11.22 -25.29
CA ALA A 918 -20.58 -10.49 -25.21
C ALA A 918 -20.51 -9.38 -24.13
N GLU A 919 -19.93 -9.67 -22.96
CA GLU A 919 -19.67 -8.70 -21.89
C GLU A 919 -18.88 -7.50 -22.45
N ALA A 920 -17.74 -7.76 -23.09
CA ALA A 920 -16.86 -6.72 -23.61
C ALA A 920 -17.53 -5.86 -24.69
N MET A 921 -18.22 -6.50 -25.65
CA MET A 921 -18.74 -5.82 -26.83
C MET A 921 -20.04 -5.06 -26.55
N ALA A 922 -20.91 -5.55 -25.67
CA ALA A 922 -22.18 -4.88 -25.33
C ALA A 922 -22.05 -3.87 -24.19
N THR A 923 -20.99 -3.93 -23.37
CA THR A 923 -20.73 -2.92 -22.33
C THR A 923 -20.53 -1.55 -22.98
N ARG A 924 -21.18 -0.52 -22.43
CA ARG A 924 -21.21 0.83 -23.04
C ARG A 924 -20.42 1.80 -22.17
N LEU A 925 -19.46 2.48 -22.78
CA LEU A 925 -18.48 3.32 -22.09
C LEU A 925 -18.61 4.78 -22.54
N CYS A 926 -18.45 5.70 -21.59
CA CYS A 926 -18.30 7.12 -21.85
C CYS A 926 -17.14 7.68 -21.01
N ILE A 927 -16.10 8.22 -21.65
CA ILE A 927 -14.87 8.68 -21.00
C ILE A 927 -14.68 10.19 -21.21
N PHE A 928 -14.53 10.92 -20.11
CA PHE A 928 -14.07 12.31 -20.06
C PHE A 928 -12.71 12.39 -19.36
N ASP A 929 -11.65 12.17 -20.12
CA ASP A 929 -10.28 12.34 -19.65
C ASP A 929 -9.41 12.83 -20.81
N LYS A 930 -8.77 13.99 -20.63
CA LYS A 930 -7.95 14.59 -21.68
C LYS A 930 -6.81 13.68 -22.12
N ARG A 931 -6.19 12.94 -21.19
CA ARG A 931 -5.02 12.08 -21.48
C ARG A 931 -5.42 10.86 -22.32
N VAL A 932 -6.63 10.36 -22.15
CA VAL A 932 -7.17 9.27 -22.98
C VAL A 932 -7.50 9.80 -24.38
N VAL A 933 -8.17 10.96 -24.45
CA VAL A 933 -8.57 11.62 -25.70
C VAL A 933 -7.38 11.99 -26.57
N ASP A 934 -6.29 12.45 -25.97
CA ASP A 934 -5.07 12.85 -26.68
C ASP A 934 -4.38 11.64 -27.35
N ARG A 935 -4.66 10.42 -26.90
CA ARG A 935 -4.12 9.17 -27.48
C ARG A 935 -4.96 8.60 -28.62
N VAL A 936 -6.23 9.02 -28.69
CA VAL A 936 -7.13 8.77 -29.82
C VAL A 936 -7.53 10.12 -30.44
N PRO A 937 -6.58 10.89 -31.00
CA PRO A 937 -6.79 12.29 -31.35
C PRO A 937 -7.76 12.49 -32.52
N ASP A 938 -7.90 11.50 -33.40
CA ASP A 938 -8.78 11.58 -34.55
C ASP A 938 -10.26 11.58 -34.15
N LYS A 939 -11.00 12.59 -34.62
CA LYS A 939 -12.44 12.71 -34.38
C LYS A 939 -13.24 11.67 -35.15
N SER A 940 -12.84 11.30 -36.37
CA SER A 940 -13.53 10.25 -37.14
C SER A 940 -13.37 8.90 -36.47
N HIS A 941 -12.15 8.55 -36.04
CA HIS A 941 -11.89 7.32 -35.32
C HIS A 941 -12.68 7.22 -34.01
N ARG A 942 -12.73 8.29 -33.19
CA ARG A 942 -13.57 8.27 -31.98
C ARG A 942 -15.06 8.11 -32.28
N LYS A 943 -15.55 8.67 -33.40
CA LYS A 943 -16.94 8.46 -33.83
C LYS A 943 -17.18 6.99 -34.24
N LEU A 944 -16.24 6.38 -34.95
CA LEU A 944 -16.28 4.96 -35.30
C LEU A 944 -16.34 4.07 -34.04
N LEU A 945 -15.48 4.32 -33.05
CA LEU A 945 -15.48 3.58 -31.77
C LEU A 945 -16.81 3.73 -31.01
N SER A 946 -17.40 4.92 -31.04
CA SER A 946 -18.72 5.19 -30.48
C SER A 946 -19.81 4.37 -31.19
N ASP A 947 -19.84 4.44 -32.53
CA ASP A 947 -20.92 3.90 -33.34
C ASP A 947 -20.88 2.36 -33.42
N LEU A 948 -19.68 1.76 -33.51
CA LEU A 948 -19.51 0.31 -33.71
C LEU A 948 -19.16 -0.47 -32.43
N LEU A 949 -18.47 0.16 -31.46
CA LEU A 949 -17.95 -0.52 -30.25
C LEU A 949 -18.52 0.04 -28.94
N PHE A 950 -19.52 0.95 -29.00
CA PHE A 950 -20.07 1.64 -27.83
C PHE A 950 -19.00 2.23 -26.89
N CYS A 951 -17.96 2.83 -27.47
CA CYS A 951 -16.88 3.45 -26.74
C CYS A 951 -16.82 4.94 -27.08
N GLU A 952 -17.45 5.76 -26.25
CA GLU A 952 -17.46 7.21 -26.41
C GLU A 952 -16.30 7.85 -25.63
N ILE A 953 -15.45 8.60 -26.33
CA ILE A 953 -14.28 9.25 -25.75
C ILE A 953 -14.35 10.75 -26.03
N TYR A 954 -14.39 11.57 -24.97
CA TYR A 954 -14.58 13.02 -25.04
C TYR A 954 -13.50 13.79 -24.29
N GLY A 955 -13.04 14.89 -24.89
CA GLY A 955 -12.25 15.87 -24.17
C GLY A 955 -13.06 16.52 -23.05
N GLU A 956 -12.35 16.99 -22.02
CA GLU A 956 -12.87 17.67 -20.82
C GLU A 956 -13.51 19.02 -21.18
N LYS A 957 -14.73 19.00 -21.72
CA LYS A 957 -15.46 20.18 -22.18
C LYS A 957 -16.88 20.19 -21.62
N HIS A 958 -17.24 21.26 -20.92
CA HIS A 958 -18.57 21.42 -20.29
C HIS A 958 -19.72 21.23 -21.30
N LYS A 959 -19.64 21.80 -22.51
CA LYS A 959 -20.66 21.62 -23.56
C LYS A 959 -20.91 20.15 -23.93
N LYS A 960 -19.90 19.28 -23.84
CA LYS A 960 -20.03 17.85 -24.13
C LYS A 960 -20.71 17.11 -22.99
N TRP A 961 -20.37 17.45 -21.75
CA TRP A 961 -21.04 16.94 -20.55
C TRP A 961 -22.53 17.30 -20.55
N GLU A 962 -22.88 18.57 -20.81
CA GLU A 962 -24.29 19.00 -20.89
C GLU A 962 -25.08 18.28 -21.98
N LYS A 963 -24.44 18.03 -23.15
CA LYS A 963 -25.07 17.26 -24.22
C LYS A 963 -25.34 15.81 -23.80
N LEU A 964 -24.41 15.21 -23.04
CA LEU A 964 -24.59 13.86 -22.52
C LEU A 964 -25.73 13.80 -21.51
N LYS A 965 -25.76 14.73 -20.53
CA LYS A 965 -26.85 14.81 -19.54
C LYS A 965 -28.23 14.88 -20.21
N ARG A 966 -28.37 15.69 -21.26
CA ARG A 966 -29.63 15.81 -22.03
C ARG A 966 -30.03 14.53 -22.78
N ARG A 967 -29.08 13.66 -23.11
CA ARG A 967 -29.34 12.37 -23.76
C ARG A 967 -29.82 11.30 -22.77
N GLY A 968 -29.60 11.51 -21.47
CA GLY A 968 -29.79 10.49 -20.45
C GLY A 968 -28.51 9.68 -20.22
N LEU A 969 -28.28 9.33 -18.95
CA LEU A 969 -27.12 8.55 -18.52
C LEU A 969 -27.41 7.05 -18.48
N GLU A 970 -28.69 6.66 -18.52
CA GLU A 970 -29.17 5.27 -18.42
C GLU A 970 -28.74 4.38 -19.59
N GLY A 971 -28.31 5.00 -20.69
CA GLY A 971 -27.74 4.29 -21.83
C GLY A 971 -26.33 3.75 -21.60
N TYR A 972 -25.66 4.08 -20.49
CA TYR A 972 -24.27 3.74 -20.21
C TYR A 972 -24.15 2.78 -19.03
N HIS A 973 -23.19 1.85 -19.16
CA HIS A 973 -22.79 1.01 -18.04
C HIS A 973 -21.67 1.68 -17.23
N PHE A 974 -20.76 2.37 -17.92
CA PHE A 974 -19.70 3.14 -17.28
C PHE A 974 -19.65 4.58 -17.79
N ILE A 975 -19.60 5.51 -16.83
CA ILE A 975 -19.16 6.89 -17.08
C ILE A 975 -17.87 7.12 -16.31
N ILE A 976 -16.85 7.56 -17.01
CA ILE A 976 -15.53 7.80 -16.47
C ILE A 976 -15.24 9.30 -16.57
N MET A 977 -14.92 9.94 -15.46
CA MET A 977 -14.56 11.36 -15.43
C MET A 977 -13.29 11.57 -14.64
N HIS A 978 -12.38 12.38 -15.19
CA HIS A 978 -11.24 12.83 -14.43
C HIS A 978 -11.67 13.85 -13.36
N LEU A 979 -11.12 13.71 -12.14
CA LEU A 979 -11.41 14.61 -11.02
C LEU A 979 -11.16 16.08 -11.38
N SER A 980 -10.07 16.40 -12.08
CA SER A 980 -9.83 17.80 -12.48
C SER A 980 -10.89 18.35 -13.44
N PHE A 981 -11.56 17.50 -14.22
CA PHE A 981 -12.70 17.94 -15.03
C PHE A 981 -13.92 18.24 -14.16
N ILE A 982 -14.21 17.38 -13.18
CA ILE A 982 -15.28 17.61 -12.19
C ILE A 982 -15.08 18.96 -11.50
N GLU A 983 -13.84 19.28 -11.12
CA GLU A 983 -13.48 20.55 -10.47
C GLU A 983 -13.67 21.79 -11.34
N THR A 984 -13.76 21.63 -12.66
CA THR A 984 -14.10 22.74 -13.56
C THR A 984 -15.59 23.01 -13.63
N LEU A 985 -16.44 22.06 -13.21
CA LEU A 985 -17.89 22.19 -13.19
C LEU A 985 -18.33 22.96 -11.94
N THR A 986 -19.47 23.63 -12.05
CA THR A 986 -20.04 24.46 -11.00
C THR A 986 -21.46 24.07 -10.69
N ASP A 987 -21.85 24.20 -9.43
CA ASP A 987 -23.21 24.04 -8.97
C ASP A 987 -24.15 25.16 -9.46
N LYS A 988 -25.43 25.03 -9.12
CA LYS A 988 -26.46 26.04 -9.43
C LYS A 988 -26.18 27.42 -8.80
N LYS A 989 -25.27 27.51 -7.82
CA LYS A 989 -24.84 28.74 -7.13
C LYS A 989 -23.49 29.26 -7.67
N GLY A 990 -22.92 28.64 -8.70
CA GLY A 990 -21.63 29.00 -9.28
C GLY A 990 -20.39 28.52 -8.51
N GLN A 991 -20.55 27.68 -7.47
CA GLN A 991 -19.44 27.11 -6.72
C GLN A 991 -18.89 25.87 -7.39
N ARG A 992 -17.56 25.72 -7.42
CA ARG A 992 -16.90 24.57 -8.05
C ARG A 992 -17.05 23.29 -7.21
N TYR A 993 -17.16 22.17 -7.91
CA TYR A 993 -17.15 20.85 -7.30
C TYR A 993 -15.72 20.37 -7.00
N GLY A 994 -15.13 20.90 -5.93
CA GLY A 994 -13.83 20.45 -5.41
C GLY A 994 -13.89 19.09 -4.72
N GLU A 995 -12.75 18.53 -4.31
CA GLU A 995 -12.68 17.26 -3.55
C GLU A 995 -13.62 17.23 -2.34
N LYS A 996 -13.76 18.36 -1.64
CA LYS A 996 -14.61 18.46 -0.45
C LYS A 996 -16.11 18.43 -0.73
N ASN A 997 -16.51 18.69 -1.97
CA ASN A 997 -17.89 18.81 -2.41
C ASN A 997 -18.25 17.74 -3.45
N ILE A 998 -17.48 16.64 -3.51
CA ILE A 998 -17.68 15.60 -4.52
C ILE A 998 -19.03 14.88 -4.36
N VAL A 999 -19.47 14.72 -3.11
CA VAL A 999 -20.78 14.15 -2.76
C VAL A 999 -21.88 14.99 -3.41
N ARG A 1000 -21.77 16.31 -3.31
CA ARG A 1000 -22.72 17.26 -3.90
C ARG A 1000 -22.71 17.24 -5.43
N PHE A 1001 -21.55 17.05 -6.06
CA PHE A 1001 -21.49 16.82 -7.51
C PHE A 1001 -22.30 15.58 -7.89
N ILE A 1002 -22.10 14.48 -7.17
CA ILE A 1002 -22.82 13.24 -7.43
C ILE A 1002 -24.32 13.48 -7.25
N GLU A 1003 -24.74 14.18 -6.20
CA GLU A 1003 -26.16 14.53 -5.99
C GLU A 1003 -26.74 15.37 -7.14
N ASP A 1004 -26.09 16.48 -7.47
CA ASP A 1004 -26.59 17.47 -8.44
C ASP A 1004 -26.54 16.99 -9.89
N GLU A 1005 -25.48 16.25 -10.26
CA GLU A 1005 -25.12 15.98 -11.66
C GLU A 1005 -25.31 14.52 -12.07
N ILE A 1006 -25.34 13.58 -11.11
CA ILE A 1006 -25.51 12.15 -11.36
C ILE A 1006 -26.84 11.64 -10.79
N ILE A 1007 -27.12 11.89 -9.50
CA ILE A 1007 -28.30 11.38 -8.79
C ILE A 1007 -29.57 12.12 -9.18
N ALA A 1008 -29.49 13.43 -9.46
CA ALA A 1008 -30.62 14.17 -10.03
C ALA A 1008 -31.15 13.55 -11.34
N LEU A 1009 -30.35 12.71 -12.01
CA LEU A 1009 -30.72 11.96 -13.20
C LEU A 1009 -31.06 10.48 -12.88
N ARG A 1010 -30.98 10.06 -11.61
CA ARG A 1010 -31.01 8.66 -11.15
C ARG A 1010 -32.38 8.02 -11.04
N GLU A 1011 -33.47 8.77 -10.95
CA GLU A 1011 -34.81 8.18 -11.14
C GLU A 1011 -34.95 7.48 -12.51
N HIS A 1012 -34.01 7.74 -13.44
CA HIS A 1012 -33.88 7.06 -14.72
C HIS A 1012 -32.66 6.14 -14.86
N LEU A 1013 -31.70 6.15 -13.91
CA LEU A 1013 -30.48 5.32 -13.95
C LEU A 1013 -30.78 3.90 -13.46
N GLY A 1014 -30.64 2.91 -14.34
CA GLY A 1014 -30.83 1.49 -14.00
C GLY A 1014 -29.79 0.94 -12.99
N HIS A 1015 -30.07 -0.25 -12.44
CA HIS A 1015 -29.23 -0.94 -11.44
C HIS A 1015 -27.77 -1.27 -11.89
N ASN A 1016 -27.42 -1.04 -13.16
CA ASN A 1016 -26.15 -1.47 -13.77
C ASN A 1016 -25.25 -0.32 -14.22
N PHE A 1017 -25.39 0.82 -13.57
CA PHE A 1017 -24.59 2.02 -13.83
C PHE A 1017 -23.42 2.10 -12.85
N LEU A 1018 -22.22 2.36 -13.38
CA LEU A 1018 -21.02 2.64 -12.58
C LEU A 1018 -20.39 3.97 -12.99
N PHE A 1019 -20.17 4.82 -12.00
CA PHE A 1019 -19.45 6.08 -12.13
C PHE A 1019 -18.02 5.91 -11.64
N ILE A 1020 -17.05 6.09 -12.54
CA ILE A 1020 -15.63 5.94 -12.23
C ILE A 1020 -14.97 7.31 -12.24
N ILE A 1021 -14.38 7.67 -11.10
CA ILE A 1021 -13.54 8.85 -11.02
C ILE A 1021 -12.10 8.40 -11.26
N THR A 1022 -11.42 9.06 -12.21
CA THR A 1022 -9.97 8.93 -12.37
C THR A 1022 -9.29 10.11 -11.70
N THR A 1023 -8.13 9.90 -11.10
CA THR A 1023 -7.34 11.00 -10.50
C THR A 1023 -5.86 10.78 -10.77
N GLY A 1024 -5.09 11.86 -10.85
CA GLY A 1024 -3.62 11.82 -10.79
C GLY A 1024 -3.10 12.23 -9.41
N ARG A 1025 -1.86 11.82 -9.06
CA ARG A 1025 -1.05 12.37 -7.94
C ARG A 1025 -1.60 12.13 -6.51
N GLY A 1026 -2.11 10.93 -6.21
CA GLY A 1026 -2.35 10.55 -4.81
C GLY A 1026 -3.53 11.24 -4.09
N ARG A 1027 -4.45 11.87 -4.85
CA ARG A 1027 -5.60 12.59 -4.29
C ARG A 1027 -6.68 11.64 -3.79
N ASN A 1028 -6.92 11.64 -2.47
CA ASN A 1028 -7.80 10.69 -1.78
C ASN A 1028 -8.93 11.33 -0.95
N GLN A 1029 -8.93 12.65 -0.72
CA GLN A 1029 -9.90 13.26 0.20
C GLN A 1029 -11.34 13.04 -0.27
N TRP A 1030 -11.56 13.15 -1.58
CA TRP A 1030 -12.85 12.89 -2.20
C TRP A 1030 -13.36 11.46 -1.95
N TRP A 1031 -12.49 10.44 -1.98
CA TRP A 1031 -12.90 9.04 -1.79
C TRP A 1031 -13.30 8.74 -0.35
N GLU A 1032 -12.59 9.32 0.62
CA GLU A 1032 -12.95 9.20 2.04
C GLU A 1032 -14.32 9.82 2.33
N GLN A 1033 -14.71 10.87 1.60
CA GLN A 1033 -16.09 11.38 1.67
C GLN A 1033 -17.11 10.41 1.06
N ILE A 1034 -16.80 9.76 -0.07
CA ILE A 1034 -17.70 8.78 -0.69
C ILE A 1034 -17.93 7.57 0.23
N LYS A 1035 -16.90 7.09 0.94
CA LYS A 1035 -17.01 5.97 1.90
C LYS A 1035 -17.98 6.24 3.06
N GLN A 1036 -18.23 7.50 3.40
CA GLN A 1036 -19.20 7.90 4.42
C GLN A 1036 -20.64 7.90 3.89
N THR A 1037 -20.85 7.59 2.62
CA THR A 1037 -22.17 7.58 1.94
C THR A 1037 -22.53 6.19 1.43
N THR A 1038 -23.73 6.04 0.87
CA THR A 1038 -24.17 4.81 0.19
C THR A 1038 -23.72 4.74 -1.27
N TYR A 1039 -22.94 5.71 -1.75
CA TYR A 1039 -22.59 5.82 -3.16
C TYR A 1039 -21.49 4.85 -3.61
N THR A 1040 -20.80 4.19 -2.68
CA THR A 1040 -19.83 3.12 -2.97
C THR A 1040 -20.44 1.96 -3.77
N ASN A 1041 -21.76 1.81 -3.77
CA ASN A 1041 -22.47 0.82 -4.59
C ASN A 1041 -22.26 1.01 -6.09
N PHE A 1042 -22.13 2.26 -6.53
CA PHE A 1042 -22.03 2.60 -7.95
C PHE A 1042 -20.87 3.53 -8.30
N VAL A 1043 -20.18 4.11 -7.31
CA VAL A 1043 -19.02 4.96 -7.50
C VAL A 1043 -17.76 4.16 -7.20
N SER A 1044 -16.79 4.19 -8.11
CA SER A 1044 -15.49 3.57 -7.90
C SER A 1044 -14.37 4.43 -8.47
N PHE A 1045 -13.15 3.97 -8.28
CA PHE A 1045 -11.94 4.65 -8.71
C PHE A 1045 -11.11 3.74 -9.63
N ARG A 1046 -10.47 4.34 -10.63
CA ARG A 1046 -9.39 3.69 -11.39
C ARG A 1046 -8.21 4.64 -11.56
N PRO A 1047 -6.96 4.16 -11.43
CA PRO A 1047 -5.80 4.93 -11.84
C PRO A 1047 -5.94 5.29 -13.31
N VAL A 1048 -5.70 6.55 -13.66
CA VAL A 1048 -5.75 6.94 -15.07
C VAL A 1048 -4.69 6.21 -15.88
N GLU A 1049 -3.57 5.89 -15.24
CA GLU A 1049 -2.46 5.17 -15.86
C GLU A 1049 -2.90 3.79 -16.37
N SER A 1050 -3.83 3.11 -15.70
CA SER A 1050 -4.40 1.84 -16.17
C SER A 1050 -5.25 2.00 -17.43
N LEU A 1051 -6.01 3.11 -17.55
CA LEU A 1051 -6.75 3.40 -18.79
C LEU A 1051 -5.82 3.83 -19.93
N ILE A 1052 -4.76 4.56 -19.60
CA ILE A 1052 -3.75 4.98 -20.55
C ILE A 1052 -3.00 3.76 -21.10
N GLU A 1053 -2.59 2.84 -20.23
CA GLU A 1053 -1.93 1.59 -20.62
C GLU A 1053 -2.84 0.77 -21.55
N ALA A 1054 -4.11 0.57 -21.18
CA ALA A 1054 -5.08 -0.15 -22.00
C ALA A 1054 -5.20 0.40 -23.43
N VAL A 1055 -5.19 1.74 -23.57
CA VAL A 1055 -5.26 2.42 -24.87
C VAL A 1055 -3.93 2.36 -25.62
N GLU A 1056 -2.80 2.56 -24.95
CA GLU A 1056 -1.48 2.51 -25.59
C GLU A 1056 -1.12 1.12 -26.09
N SER A 1057 -1.39 0.07 -25.30
CA SER A 1057 -1.14 -1.32 -25.67
C SER A 1057 -1.91 -1.70 -26.94
N ALA A 1058 -3.19 -1.34 -27.02
CA ALA A 1058 -4.00 -1.55 -28.22
C ALA A 1058 -3.54 -0.68 -29.41
N ARG A 1059 -3.12 0.56 -29.16
CA ARG A 1059 -2.61 1.48 -30.19
C ARG A 1059 -1.32 0.99 -30.82
N MET A 1060 -0.41 0.39 -30.04
CA MET A 1060 0.84 -0.19 -30.55
C MET A 1060 0.57 -1.32 -31.53
N ILE A 1061 -0.45 -2.15 -31.25
CA ILE A 1061 -0.89 -3.25 -32.11
C ILE A 1061 -1.75 -2.75 -33.29
N LYS A 1062 -2.39 -1.59 -33.13
CA LYS A 1062 -3.39 -0.99 -34.03
C LYS A 1062 -4.63 -1.89 -34.17
N ASP A 1063 -5.18 -2.30 -33.03
CA ASP A 1063 -6.40 -3.11 -32.94
C ASP A 1063 -7.45 -2.41 -32.06
N ASP A 1064 -8.60 -2.10 -32.65
CA ASP A 1064 -9.69 -1.35 -32.00
C ASP A 1064 -10.53 -2.22 -31.06
N ILE A 1065 -10.65 -3.51 -31.36
CA ILE A 1065 -11.36 -4.47 -30.50
C ILE A 1065 -10.52 -4.73 -29.25
N GLU A 1066 -9.20 -4.77 -29.40
CA GLU A 1066 -8.27 -4.81 -28.27
C GLU A 1066 -8.39 -3.58 -27.37
N LEU A 1067 -8.48 -2.38 -27.95
CA LEU A 1067 -8.73 -1.14 -27.20
C LEU A 1067 -10.02 -1.25 -26.38
N LYS A 1068 -11.11 -1.70 -27.01
CA LYS A 1068 -12.40 -1.87 -26.36
C LYS A 1068 -12.32 -2.89 -25.23
N TYR A 1069 -11.72 -4.04 -25.50
CA TYR A 1069 -11.60 -5.15 -24.56
C TYR A 1069 -10.78 -4.72 -23.33
N ASN A 1070 -9.58 -4.17 -23.54
CA ASN A 1070 -8.69 -3.76 -22.44
C ASN A 1070 -9.36 -2.72 -21.53
N LEU A 1071 -10.05 -1.72 -22.11
CA LEU A 1071 -10.80 -0.73 -21.32
C LEU A 1071 -11.90 -1.38 -20.47
N VAL A 1072 -12.70 -2.28 -21.04
CA VAL A 1072 -13.76 -2.96 -20.28
C VAL A 1072 -13.18 -3.83 -19.16
N LYS A 1073 -12.06 -4.51 -19.42
CA LYS A 1073 -11.40 -5.38 -18.45
C LYS A 1073 -10.78 -4.63 -17.27
N VAL A 1074 -10.08 -3.53 -17.54
CA VAL A 1074 -9.60 -2.61 -16.49
C VAL A 1074 -10.76 -2.08 -15.65
N LEU A 1075 -11.88 -1.74 -16.27
CA LEU A 1075 -13.05 -1.23 -15.56
C LEU A 1075 -13.72 -2.30 -14.70
N LEU A 1076 -13.87 -3.54 -15.20
CA LEU A 1076 -14.48 -4.64 -14.47
C LEU A 1076 -13.56 -5.29 -13.42
N GLY A 1077 -12.27 -4.98 -13.42
CA GLY A 1077 -11.29 -5.58 -12.51
C GLY A 1077 -11.05 -7.06 -12.80
N SER A 1078 -10.87 -7.41 -14.08
CA SER A 1078 -10.65 -8.79 -14.54
C SER A 1078 -9.55 -8.89 -15.55
#